data_AF-A0A5C3ETE1-F1
#
_entry.id   AF-A0A5C3ETE1-F1
#
_cell.length_a   1.000
_cell.length_b   1.000
_cell.length_c   1.000
_cell.angle_alpha   90.00
_cell.angle_beta   90.00
_cell.angle_gamma   90.00
#
_symmetry.space_group_name_H-M   'P 1'
#
loop_
_entity.id
_entity.type
_entity.pdbx_description
1 polymer ?
#
loop_
_entity_poly.entity_id
_entity_poly.type
_entity_poly.pdbx_seq_one_letter_code
_entity_poly.pdbx_strand_id
1 'polypeptide(L)'
;MSIQPSGPIWRALARSSSNPRTRHRALLKDQYGSSRHASTSRVTLSISKSVPCLSPAASQPSNARSSGVAVSSSSYAPKQRRLFPPQHGRGVQNSFIDEAKRDMQMRKMRYDEAELQWLREARHSMYALNGKQMELQKLQKQLTTEINQHFQADSKAGKKGKRKAKELSDPEPCESGTTPIEDESKDAAAEDKEQHIKHLRERARKVKEQLDTLQEEQEEIRVRSLRIRLSWPNHCHPDVPIGPEENAVLVSVKDPLNILPSEFDVMKETWNQSMIQAKHFPEGPKADPQREHLSLAASAAHSEVDMVSGALTTGSSWPYLLGSMSLLEHALSQYAMSIAVRKGFMAVSPPDVVRADLADRCGFRPRDEKAKQTYFLEASKTKGSEHEQSSADLCLAATAEIPLAGLLASRILDPPNKAAKRSAQSSDDGSLIQRSELPIKLAALGHAFRAEAGARGADTRGLYRVHQFSKIEMFVTTVGDVEASNAMLEELRETQEEVIAGLGLPYRVLDMPTEELGASAYRKYDIEVWMPGRGSWGEVSSASNCTDYQSLRLGLRLRRSGAKDEPQYPAVHTLNATAAAIPRLIVAILENHGVESGKLVLPDTLKPFWLAGDKDPNVSWLYTGKLEAGSQSRLQRALTQVRSIARKNGTDAPTMVASFLILHELTAIVPLIMLFYVFGALGVGTAVLQWLLGPAQDLAEEKGQNLVMSRFRAWARAKEERFERYCRKKGYLGFEKEDVETMDATKDVGKANQLAGSFVNMVAAYILVKALIPVRIGASVAWAGPFSRSVLEPLKGMMRRAVRRAPSKATVS
;
A
#
# COMPACT_ATOMS: atom_id res chain seq x y z
N MET A 1 -53.98 15.95 49.35
CA MET A 1 -52.87 15.02 49.64
C MET A 1 -51.92 15.11 48.45
N SER A 2 -50.78 15.82 48.49
CA SER A 2 -49.59 15.69 49.36
C SER A 2 -49.03 14.26 49.33
N ILE A 3 -47.72 14.02 49.12
CA ILE A 3 -46.56 14.70 49.75
C ILE A 3 -45.47 15.15 48.73
N GLN A 4 -44.77 16.24 49.10
CA GLN A 4 -43.46 16.75 48.60
C GLN A 4 -42.58 17.02 49.86
N PRO A 5 -41.27 17.35 49.84
CA PRO A 5 -40.52 18.24 48.90
C PRO A 5 -39.17 17.59 48.46
N SER A 6 -38.07 18.24 48.02
CA SER A 6 -37.58 19.64 47.84
C SER A 6 -36.53 19.64 46.70
N GLY A 7 -36.15 20.68 45.94
CA GLY A 7 -36.11 22.15 46.12
C GLY A 7 -34.66 22.64 45.82
N PRO A 8 -34.34 23.88 45.36
CA PRO A 8 -35.14 25.12 45.30
C PRO A 8 -35.28 25.72 43.86
N ILE A 9 -35.53 27.05 43.73
CA ILE A 9 -36.21 27.71 42.58
C ILE A 9 -35.51 29.00 42.05
N TRP A 10 -35.85 29.35 40.80
CA TRP A 10 -35.46 30.46 39.91
C TRP A 10 -35.72 31.95 40.32
N ARG A 11 -35.00 32.85 39.59
CA ARG A 11 -35.44 34.10 38.85
C ARG A 11 -35.46 35.51 39.49
N ALA A 12 -34.83 36.41 38.72
CA ALA A 12 -35.46 37.56 38.02
C ALA A 12 -35.02 37.48 36.52
N LEU A 13 -35.51 38.18 35.46
CA LEU A 13 -36.39 39.35 35.21
C LEU A 13 -35.74 40.73 35.44
N ALA A 14 -35.85 41.75 34.57
CA ALA A 14 -36.40 41.90 33.19
C ALA A 14 -35.46 42.86 32.39
N ARG A 15 -35.74 43.72 31.39
CA ARG A 15 -36.85 44.32 30.56
C ARG A 15 -36.10 44.93 29.31
N SER A 16 -36.64 45.43 28.18
CA SER A 16 -37.94 45.49 27.48
C SER A 16 -37.73 46.12 26.07
N SER A 17 -38.54 45.74 25.04
CA SER A 17 -38.80 46.51 23.78
C SER A 17 -37.60 46.81 22.83
N SER A 18 -37.75 47.07 21.52
CA SER A 18 -38.89 47.08 20.58
C SER A 18 -38.41 46.93 19.11
N ASN A 19 -39.31 46.57 18.19
CA ASN A 19 -39.07 46.48 16.74
C ASN A 19 -40.19 47.24 15.99
N PRO A 20 -39.88 47.99 14.91
CA PRO A 20 -40.86 48.04 13.81
C PRO A 20 -40.27 48.06 12.37
N ARG A 21 -40.71 47.07 11.59
CA ARG A 21 -41.32 47.18 10.24
C ARG A 21 -40.75 48.18 9.19
N THR A 22 -40.48 47.62 8.00
CA THR A 22 -41.06 48.13 6.74
C THR A 22 -41.35 47.00 5.73
N ARG A 23 -42.37 47.22 4.88
CA ARG A 23 -42.62 46.50 3.60
C ARG A 23 -42.17 47.43 2.45
N HIS A 24 -42.19 47.18 1.14
CA HIS A 24 -43.00 46.35 0.23
C HIS A 24 -42.22 46.23 -1.13
N ARG A 25 -42.24 45.11 -1.89
CA ARG A 25 -43.14 44.76 -3.02
C ARG A 25 -42.77 45.30 -4.44
N ALA A 26 -42.03 44.47 -5.18
CA ALA A 26 -42.28 44.01 -6.57
C ALA A 26 -42.01 44.88 -7.83
N LEU A 27 -41.73 44.11 -8.92
CA LEU A 27 -42.08 44.29 -10.35
C LEU A 27 -41.14 45.01 -11.35
N LEU A 28 -41.06 44.40 -12.55
CA LEU A 28 -40.57 44.89 -13.86
C LEU A 28 -39.04 45.16 -14.02
N LYS A 29 -38.45 45.16 -15.23
CA LYS A 29 -38.56 44.23 -16.39
C LYS A 29 -37.40 44.51 -17.37
N ASP A 30 -37.17 43.58 -18.31
CA ASP A 30 -36.57 43.76 -19.65
C ASP A 30 -35.09 44.20 -19.85
N GLN A 31 -34.36 43.29 -20.53
CA GLN A 31 -33.52 43.50 -21.72
C GLN A 31 -31.98 43.75 -21.67
N TYR A 32 -31.30 42.90 -22.49
CA TYR A 32 -30.07 43.08 -23.28
C TYR A 32 -28.86 43.88 -22.74
N GLY A 33 -27.82 43.13 -22.35
CA GLY A 33 -26.75 42.81 -23.31
C GLY A 33 -25.39 43.52 -23.22
N SER A 34 -24.44 42.97 -24.00
CA SER A 34 -23.05 43.41 -24.20
C SER A 34 -22.05 43.12 -23.07
N SER A 35 -20.76 43.06 -23.47
CA SER A 35 -19.61 42.69 -22.65
C SER A 35 -18.67 43.88 -22.42
N ARG A 36 -17.86 43.82 -21.35
CA ARG A 36 -16.41 44.11 -21.39
C ARG A 36 -15.72 43.88 -20.03
N HIS A 37 -14.39 44.00 -20.03
CA HIS A 37 -13.49 43.57 -18.96
C HIS A 37 -13.40 44.54 -17.76
N ALA A 38 -12.90 43.95 -16.66
CA ALA A 38 -12.09 44.55 -15.60
C ALA A 38 -12.77 45.51 -14.60
N SER A 39 -12.57 45.21 -13.32
CA SER A 39 -11.66 46.03 -12.51
C SER A 39 -10.99 45.19 -11.40
N THR A 40 -9.90 45.70 -10.85
CA THR A 40 -9.27 45.19 -9.63
C THR A 40 -9.63 46.09 -8.45
N SER A 41 -9.49 45.57 -7.22
CA SER A 41 -9.57 46.38 -6.00
C SER A 41 -8.41 46.04 -5.06
N ARG A 42 -7.27 46.71 -5.26
CA ARG A 42 -6.26 46.86 -4.20
C ARG A 42 -6.79 47.83 -3.14
N VAL A 43 -6.60 47.51 -1.87
CA VAL A 43 -6.59 48.50 -0.79
C VAL A 43 -5.15 48.63 -0.29
N THR A 44 -4.68 49.87 -0.15
CA THR A 44 -3.30 50.20 0.21
C THR A 44 -3.21 50.76 1.63
N LEU A 45 -2.17 50.38 2.36
CA LEU A 45 -1.55 51.23 3.38
C LEU A 45 -0.07 51.41 3.03
N SER A 46 0.49 52.56 3.42
CA SER A 46 1.77 53.08 2.95
C SER A 46 2.46 53.90 4.06
N ILE A 47 3.53 54.65 3.73
CA ILE A 47 4.33 55.53 4.62
C ILE A 47 5.31 54.72 5.52
N SER A 48 6.62 55.01 5.57
CA SER A 48 7.46 55.90 4.75
C SER A 48 8.94 55.45 4.77
N LYS A 49 9.77 56.03 3.88
CA LYS A 49 11.23 56.04 4.00
C LYS A 49 11.70 57.42 4.47
N SER A 50 12.77 57.46 5.26
CA SER A 50 13.68 58.60 5.37
C SER A 50 15.10 58.11 5.64
N VAL A 51 16.09 58.92 5.27
CA VAL A 51 17.53 58.65 5.39
C VAL A 51 18.21 59.98 5.78
N PRO A 52 19.21 59.95 6.65
CA PRO A 52 20.40 60.79 6.45
C PRO A 52 21.70 59.97 6.41
N CYS A 53 22.73 60.55 5.79
CA CYS A 53 24.09 60.04 5.72
C CYS A 53 25.01 60.97 6.54
N LEU A 54 26.08 60.44 7.16
CA LEU A 54 27.32 61.18 7.48
C LEU A 54 28.45 60.23 7.92
N SER A 55 29.70 60.71 7.82
CA SER A 55 30.93 59.92 8.01
C SER A 55 31.84 60.55 9.12
N PRO A 56 33.17 60.31 9.23
CA PRO A 56 33.69 59.44 10.29
C PRO A 56 34.73 60.09 11.24
N ALA A 57 34.91 59.54 12.45
CA ALA A 57 36.01 59.94 13.35
C ALA A 57 36.52 58.80 14.28
N ALA A 58 37.80 58.89 14.61
CA ALA A 58 38.67 57.87 15.20
C ALA A 58 38.40 57.41 16.66
N SER A 59 38.78 56.16 16.97
CA SER A 59 39.86 55.89 17.95
C SER A 59 40.34 54.42 17.94
N GLN A 60 41.57 54.21 18.43
CA GLN A 60 42.28 52.93 18.65
C GLN A 60 42.97 53.01 20.04
N PRO A 61 43.65 51.97 20.59
CA PRO A 61 43.79 50.57 20.17
C PRO A 61 43.54 49.52 21.30
N SER A 62 43.42 48.22 20.95
CA SER A 62 44.13 47.15 21.70
C SER A 62 44.10 45.76 21.02
N ASN A 63 45.28 45.29 20.64
CA ASN A 63 45.71 43.92 20.28
C ASN A 63 44.77 42.70 20.45
N ALA A 64 44.49 42.02 19.33
CA ALA A 64 44.50 40.56 19.23
C ALA A 64 44.84 40.12 17.79
N ARG A 65 45.52 38.98 17.60
CA ARG A 65 45.90 38.46 16.27
C ARG A 65 44.86 37.47 15.75
N SER A 66 44.43 37.65 14.49
CA SER A 66 43.81 36.58 13.69
C SER A 66 44.29 36.64 12.24
N SER A 67 44.84 35.54 11.72
CA SER A 67 45.29 35.43 10.33
C SER A 67 44.12 35.19 9.40
N GLY A 68 43.88 36.10 8.45
CA GLY A 68 42.81 35.95 7.47
C GLY A 68 43.11 34.89 6.41
N VAL A 69 42.07 34.17 5.99
CA VAL A 69 42.03 33.41 4.73
C VAL A 69 40.98 34.09 3.85
N ALA A 70 41.37 34.48 2.64
CA ALA A 70 40.49 35.22 1.74
C ALA A 70 39.42 34.30 1.13
N VAL A 71 38.14 34.64 1.34
CA VAL A 71 37.01 33.95 0.69
C VAL A 71 36.80 34.54 -0.69
N SER A 72 37.37 33.90 -1.72
CA SER A 72 37.07 34.23 -3.11
C SER A 72 35.66 33.77 -3.48
N SER A 73 34.79 34.69 -3.88
CA SER A 73 33.46 34.39 -4.38
C SER A 73 33.51 33.53 -5.66
N SER A 74 33.09 32.27 -5.57
CA SER A 74 32.95 31.36 -6.70
C SER A 74 31.47 31.13 -7.03
N SER A 75 31.12 31.15 -8.30
CA SER A 75 29.72 31.11 -8.76
C SER A 75 29.08 29.73 -8.59
N TYR A 76 27.91 29.69 -7.95
CA TYR A 76 27.11 28.48 -7.76
C TYR A 76 26.39 28.06 -9.05
N ALA A 77 27.14 27.52 -10.02
CA ALA A 77 26.54 26.76 -11.11
C ALA A 77 26.02 25.40 -10.58
N PRO A 78 24.74 25.03 -10.81
CA PRO A 78 24.16 23.83 -10.22
C PRO A 78 24.69 22.54 -10.88
N LYS A 79 25.60 21.86 -10.18
CA LYS A 79 26.15 20.57 -10.61
C LYS A 79 25.08 19.47 -10.51
N GLN A 80 24.60 18.96 -11.65
CA GLN A 80 23.82 17.73 -11.73
C GLN A 80 24.56 16.59 -11.00
N ARG A 81 24.05 16.15 -9.84
CA ARG A 81 24.69 15.10 -9.02
C ARG A 81 24.29 13.69 -9.48
N ARG A 82 24.97 13.33 -10.57
CA ARG A 82 25.27 12.02 -11.15
C ARG A 82 25.31 10.82 -10.18
N LEU A 83 24.95 9.64 -10.72
CA LEU A 83 25.39 8.32 -10.23
C LEU A 83 26.92 8.32 -9.96
N PHE A 84 27.38 7.50 -9.02
CA PHE A 84 28.81 7.45 -8.70
C PHE A 84 29.65 6.85 -9.86
N PRO A 85 30.90 7.32 -10.04
CA PRO A 85 31.85 6.64 -10.91
C PRO A 85 32.22 5.26 -10.35
N PRO A 86 32.73 4.33 -11.18
CA PRO A 86 33.38 3.12 -10.67
C PRO A 86 34.59 3.48 -9.79
N GLN A 87 35.12 2.49 -9.08
CA GLN A 87 36.31 2.64 -8.22
C GLN A 87 37.44 3.37 -8.95
N HIS A 88 38.11 4.30 -8.25
CA HIS A 88 39.14 5.14 -8.83
C HIS A 88 40.20 4.31 -9.58
N GLY A 89 40.50 4.73 -10.81
CA GLY A 89 41.52 4.09 -11.65
C GLY A 89 41.02 2.97 -12.58
N ARG A 90 39.76 2.48 -12.47
CA ARG A 90 39.27 1.35 -13.30
C ARG A 90 37.93 1.67 -13.98
N GLY A 91 37.89 1.51 -15.30
CA GLY A 91 36.65 1.59 -16.08
C GLY A 91 35.69 0.42 -15.82
N VAL A 92 34.51 0.47 -16.42
CA VAL A 92 33.43 -0.51 -16.24
C VAL A 92 33.93 -1.92 -16.61
N GLN A 93 33.63 -2.92 -15.78
CA GLN A 93 34.04 -4.32 -16.03
C GLN A 93 33.17 -4.97 -17.10
N ASN A 94 33.77 -5.80 -17.96
CA ASN A 94 33.05 -6.50 -19.03
C ASN A 94 31.91 -7.37 -18.48
N SER A 95 32.15 -8.11 -17.40
CA SER A 95 31.13 -8.89 -16.68
C SER A 95 29.88 -8.07 -16.33
N PHE A 96 30.06 -6.83 -15.85
CA PHE A 96 28.96 -5.94 -15.49
C PHE A 96 28.25 -5.34 -16.72
N ILE A 97 28.97 -5.16 -17.84
CA ILE A 97 28.38 -4.79 -19.15
C ILE A 97 27.53 -5.95 -19.68
N ASP A 98 28.06 -7.17 -19.61
CA ASP A 98 27.41 -8.39 -20.10
C ASP A 98 26.20 -8.80 -19.24
N GLU A 99 26.26 -8.51 -17.93
CA GLU A 99 25.14 -8.65 -17.00
C GLU A 99 24.03 -7.64 -17.26
N ALA A 100 24.34 -6.34 -17.31
CA ALA A 100 23.36 -5.32 -17.66
C ALA A 100 22.72 -5.58 -19.05
N LYS A 101 23.48 -6.14 -20.00
CA LYS A 101 22.95 -6.61 -21.29
C LYS A 101 21.94 -7.74 -21.13
N ARG A 102 22.22 -8.76 -20.31
CA ARG A 102 21.24 -9.83 -19.98
C ARG A 102 19.97 -9.25 -19.36
N ASP A 103 20.10 -8.37 -18.37
CA ASP A 103 18.94 -7.74 -17.72
C ASP A 103 18.10 -6.92 -18.71
N MET A 104 18.73 -6.13 -19.59
CA MET A 104 18.00 -5.38 -20.63
C MET A 104 17.30 -6.31 -21.63
N GLN A 105 17.94 -7.43 -22.03
CA GLN A 105 17.33 -8.44 -22.90
C GLN A 105 16.13 -9.13 -22.23
N MET A 106 16.26 -9.57 -20.98
CA MET A 106 15.18 -10.22 -20.22
C MET A 106 13.96 -9.29 -19.98
N ARG A 107 14.18 -7.97 -19.91
CA ARG A 107 13.13 -6.95 -19.73
C ARG A 107 12.62 -6.35 -21.05
N LYS A 108 13.05 -6.86 -22.21
CA LYS A 108 12.83 -6.29 -23.57
C LYS A 108 13.14 -4.79 -23.68
N MET A 109 14.10 -4.29 -22.90
CA MET A 109 14.53 -2.89 -22.94
C MET A 109 15.48 -2.64 -24.12
N ARG A 110 15.34 -1.48 -24.76
CA ARG A 110 16.24 -1.06 -25.85
C ARG A 110 17.62 -0.74 -25.30
N TYR A 111 18.66 -1.19 -26.01
CA TYR A 111 20.06 -0.90 -25.74
C TYR A 111 20.82 -0.78 -27.07
N ASP A 112 21.95 -0.08 -27.07
CA ASP A 112 22.82 0.07 -28.26
C ASP A 112 24.12 -0.74 -28.08
N GLU A 113 24.37 -1.69 -28.98
CA GLU A 113 25.60 -2.49 -29.01
C GLU A 113 26.85 -1.60 -29.17
N ALA A 114 26.75 -0.46 -29.87
CA ALA A 114 27.85 0.48 -30.03
C ALA A 114 28.19 1.22 -28.72
N GLU A 115 27.20 1.52 -27.86
CA GLU A 115 27.45 2.05 -26.52
C GLU A 115 28.09 1.00 -25.59
N LEU A 116 27.65 -0.27 -25.68
CA LEU A 116 28.24 -1.36 -24.90
C LEU A 116 29.68 -1.68 -25.33
N GLN A 117 29.96 -1.66 -26.63
CA GLN A 117 31.31 -1.83 -27.17
C GLN A 117 32.22 -0.65 -26.83
N TRP A 118 31.73 0.60 -26.97
CA TRP A 118 32.46 1.79 -26.56
C TRP A 118 32.81 1.76 -25.06
N LEU A 119 31.94 1.24 -24.19
CA LEU A 119 32.25 1.07 -22.76
C LEU A 119 33.40 0.08 -22.50
N ARG A 120 33.51 -1.00 -23.28
CA ARG A 120 34.61 -1.96 -23.21
C ARG A 120 35.93 -1.31 -23.62
N GLU A 121 35.93 -0.54 -24.70
CA GLU A 121 37.11 0.21 -25.18
C GLU A 121 37.52 1.32 -24.21
N ALA A 122 36.56 2.10 -23.72
CA ALA A 122 36.77 3.17 -22.74
C ALA A 122 37.43 2.67 -21.44
N ARG A 123 37.25 1.40 -21.07
CA ARG A 123 37.97 0.76 -19.95
C ARG A 123 39.49 0.74 -20.18
N HIS A 124 39.93 0.42 -21.40
CA HIS A 124 41.34 0.43 -21.79
C HIS A 124 41.88 1.85 -21.90
N SER A 125 41.11 2.77 -22.50
CA SER A 125 41.47 4.19 -22.56
C SER A 125 41.69 4.78 -21.17
N MET A 126 40.74 4.60 -20.24
CA MET A 126 40.91 5.05 -18.85
C MET A 126 42.18 4.49 -18.20
N TYR A 127 42.48 3.20 -18.38
CA TYR A 127 43.69 2.60 -17.81
C TYR A 127 44.98 3.26 -18.34
N ALA A 128 45.05 3.52 -19.65
CA ALA A 128 46.17 4.22 -20.28
C ALA A 128 46.28 5.69 -19.80
N LEU A 129 45.17 6.41 -19.67
CA LEU A 129 45.14 7.79 -19.15
C LEU A 129 45.60 7.85 -17.70
N ASN A 130 45.15 6.91 -16.85
CA ASN A 130 45.58 6.83 -15.44
C ASN A 130 47.08 6.53 -15.33
N GLY A 131 47.64 5.70 -16.22
CA GLY A 131 49.09 5.47 -16.32
C GLY A 131 49.86 6.76 -16.62
N LYS A 132 49.51 7.44 -17.72
CA LYS A 132 50.10 8.74 -18.11
C LYS A 132 49.98 9.79 -16.99
N GLN A 133 48.83 9.85 -16.33
CA GLN A 133 48.58 10.78 -15.22
C GLN A 133 49.51 10.52 -14.03
N MET A 134 49.74 9.26 -13.63
CA MET A 134 50.70 8.93 -12.57
C MET A 134 52.14 9.27 -12.96
N GLU A 135 52.54 9.03 -14.21
CA GLU A 135 53.86 9.40 -14.72
C GLU A 135 54.08 10.92 -14.71
N LEU A 136 53.11 11.69 -15.20
CA LEU A 136 53.18 13.16 -15.21
C LEU A 136 53.08 13.75 -13.81
N GLN A 137 52.29 13.19 -12.88
CA GLN A 137 52.28 13.60 -11.47
C GLN A 137 53.63 13.32 -10.78
N LYS A 138 54.25 12.17 -11.06
CA LYS A 138 55.60 11.84 -10.57
C LYS A 138 56.63 12.83 -11.11
N LEU A 139 56.57 13.15 -12.40
CA LEU A 139 57.49 14.08 -13.05
C LEU A 139 57.27 15.53 -12.61
N GLN A 140 56.02 15.96 -12.40
CA GLN A 140 55.68 17.24 -11.79
C GLN A 140 56.25 17.36 -10.37
N LYS A 141 56.16 16.28 -9.57
CA LYS A 141 56.75 16.23 -8.23
C LYS A 141 58.28 16.28 -8.26
N GLN A 142 58.92 15.63 -9.25
CA GLN A 142 60.37 15.72 -9.47
C GLN A 142 60.80 17.15 -9.81
N LEU A 143 60.23 17.77 -10.84
CA LEU A 143 60.52 19.16 -11.24
C LEU A 143 60.27 20.15 -10.08
N THR A 144 59.18 19.97 -9.33
CA THR A 144 58.89 20.80 -8.14
C THR A 144 59.96 20.62 -7.05
N THR A 145 60.51 19.42 -6.90
CA THR A 145 61.59 19.14 -5.94
C THR A 145 62.91 19.76 -6.40
N GLU A 146 63.26 19.63 -7.69
CA GLU A 146 64.45 20.24 -8.31
C GLU A 146 64.43 21.78 -8.20
N ILE A 147 63.32 22.42 -8.56
CA ILE A 147 63.11 23.87 -8.42
C ILE A 147 63.26 24.31 -6.95
N ASN A 148 62.70 23.55 -6.00
CA ASN A 148 62.84 23.84 -4.58
C ASN A 148 64.28 23.63 -4.06
N GLN A 149 65.03 22.68 -4.62
CA GLN A 149 66.45 22.47 -4.29
C GLN A 149 67.32 23.65 -4.75
N HIS A 150 67.07 24.18 -5.97
CA HIS A 150 67.72 25.41 -6.44
C HIS A 150 67.45 26.60 -5.51
N PHE A 151 66.18 26.90 -5.21
CA PHE A 151 65.83 27.99 -4.27
C PHE A 151 66.48 27.83 -2.88
N GLN A 152 66.62 26.59 -2.37
CA GLN A 152 67.32 26.33 -1.12
C GLN A 152 68.85 26.49 -1.23
N ALA A 153 69.44 26.16 -2.38
CA ALA A 153 70.86 26.37 -2.66
C ALA A 153 71.17 27.87 -2.70
N ASP A 154 70.38 28.66 -3.41
CA ASP A 154 70.54 30.12 -3.51
C ASP A 154 70.37 30.81 -2.14
N SER A 155 69.39 30.37 -1.35
CA SER A 155 69.20 30.86 0.03
C SER A 155 70.40 30.55 0.94
N LYS A 156 71.03 29.38 0.77
CA LYS A 156 72.26 29.01 1.48
C LYS A 156 73.48 29.78 0.97
N ALA A 157 73.58 30.01 -0.34
CA ALA A 157 74.65 30.80 -0.97
C ALA A 157 74.61 32.26 -0.50
N GLY A 158 73.44 32.92 -0.52
CA GLY A 158 73.26 34.27 0.00
C GLY A 158 73.59 34.40 1.49
N LYS A 159 73.28 33.38 2.31
CA LYS A 159 73.70 33.32 3.72
C LYS A 159 75.22 33.11 3.90
N LYS A 160 75.90 32.38 3.01
CA LYS A 160 77.38 32.30 2.99
C LYS A 160 78.00 33.63 2.56
N GLY A 161 77.48 34.27 1.53
CA GLY A 161 77.91 35.60 1.06
C GLY A 161 77.83 36.66 2.16
N LYS A 162 76.67 36.76 2.84
CA LYS A 162 76.49 37.68 3.99
C LYS A 162 77.30 37.33 5.24
N ARG A 163 77.91 36.14 5.33
CA ARG A 163 78.92 35.85 6.36
C ARG A 163 80.30 36.32 5.92
N LYS A 164 80.73 35.95 4.70
CA LYS A 164 82.07 36.33 4.18
C LYS A 164 82.23 37.86 4.03
N ALA A 165 81.17 38.56 3.61
CA ALA A 165 81.10 40.02 3.58
C ALA A 165 80.95 40.69 4.98
N LYS A 166 81.02 39.90 6.06
CA LYS A 166 81.12 40.37 7.45
C LYS A 166 82.41 39.87 8.14
N GLU A 167 83.30 39.24 7.36
CA GLU A 167 84.64 38.79 7.78
C GLU A 167 85.74 39.55 7.01
N LEU A 168 85.40 40.25 5.92
CA LEU A 168 86.23 41.30 5.30
C LEU A 168 85.63 42.68 5.63
N SER A 169 86.02 43.26 6.77
CA SER A 169 85.68 44.65 7.11
C SER A 169 86.65 45.26 8.13
N ASP A 170 87.95 45.26 7.81
CA ASP A 170 88.97 46.11 8.43
C ASP A 170 89.84 46.75 7.31
N PRO A 171 90.27 48.02 7.41
CA PRO A 171 90.94 48.74 6.31
C PRO A 171 92.47 48.90 6.49
N GLU A 172 93.20 48.92 5.37
CA GLU A 172 94.53 49.54 5.18
C GLU A 172 94.67 49.92 3.67
N PRO A 173 95.53 50.87 3.24
CA PRO A 173 95.38 51.57 1.97
C PRO A 173 96.48 51.34 0.89
N CYS A 174 96.13 51.67 -0.37
CA CYS A 174 97.02 51.83 -1.54
C CYS A 174 97.74 50.54 -2.04
N GLU A 175 98.31 50.45 -3.26
CA GLU A 175 98.46 51.42 -4.36
C GLU A 175 98.51 50.73 -5.75
N SER A 176 98.41 51.54 -6.82
CA SER A 176 98.74 51.20 -8.22
C SER A 176 97.83 50.18 -8.93
N GLY A 177 97.74 50.29 -10.27
CA GLY A 177 96.71 49.62 -11.05
C GLY A 177 97.22 48.58 -12.04
N THR A 178 96.28 47.75 -12.50
CA THR A 178 96.43 46.90 -13.70
C THR A 178 95.11 46.90 -14.48
N THR A 179 95.16 46.61 -15.77
CA THR A 179 94.01 46.67 -16.69
C THR A 179 92.91 45.64 -16.37
N PRO A 180 91.63 45.93 -16.70
CA PRO A 180 90.54 44.97 -16.55
C PRO A 180 90.74 43.78 -17.49
N ILE A 181 90.67 42.57 -16.95
CA ILE A 181 90.56 41.31 -17.70
C ILE A 181 89.29 40.61 -17.22
N GLU A 182 88.26 40.66 -18.06
CA GLU A 182 87.19 39.67 -18.24
C GLU A 182 86.72 38.88 -16.99
N ASP A 183 85.67 39.37 -16.31
CA ASP A 183 84.92 38.56 -15.32
C ASP A 183 83.78 37.73 -15.96
N GLU A 184 83.78 37.59 -17.29
CA GLU A 184 82.74 36.92 -18.08
C GLU A 184 82.42 35.50 -17.58
N SER A 185 83.44 34.81 -17.04
CA SER A 185 83.29 33.45 -16.50
C SER A 185 82.35 33.33 -15.30
N LYS A 186 82.13 34.40 -14.52
CA LYS A 186 81.16 34.39 -13.41
C LYS A 186 79.74 34.69 -13.90
N ASP A 187 79.60 35.66 -14.79
CA ASP A 187 78.29 36.08 -15.29
C ASP A 187 77.68 35.01 -16.20
N ALA A 188 78.45 34.40 -17.11
CA ALA A 188 78.01 33.23 -17.88
C ALA A 188 77.52 32.08 -16.97
N ALA A 189 78.25 31.81 -15.88
CA ALA A 189 77.87 30.80 -14.89
C ALA A 189 76.67 31.21 -14.00
N ALA A 190 76.21 32.47 -14.05
CA ALA A 190 74.97 32.93 -13.44
C ALA A 190 73.81 32.86 -14.44
N GLU A 191 74.02 33.30 -15.68
CA GLU A 191 73.05 33.21 -16.78
C GLU A 191 72.64 31.76 -17.06
N ASP A 192 73.59 30.82 -17.14
CA ASP A 192 73.31 29.39 -17.31
C ASP A 192 72.34 28.85 -16.25
N LYS A 193 72.48 29.29 -14.99
CA LYS A 193 71.59 28.88 -13.89
C LYS A 193 70.21 29.48 -14.04
N GLU A 194 70.11 30.76 -14.44
CA GLU A 194 68.80 31.39 -14.66
C GLU A 194 68.10 30.79 -15.89
N GLN A 195 68.82 30.49 -16.97
CA GLN A 195 68.33 29.75 -18.13
C GLN A 195 67.85 28.35 -17.74
N HIS A 196 68.61 27.61 -16.92
CA HIS A 196 68.21 26.29 -16.42
C HIS A 196 66.93 26.36 -15.57
N ILE A 197 66.80 27.35 -14.68
CA ILE A 197 65.59 27.54 -13.86
C ILE A 197 64.39 27.97 -14.74
N LYS A 198 64.59 28.81 -15.77
CA LYS A 198 63.56 29.14 -16.77
C LYS A 198 63.07 27.88 -17.49
N HIS A 199 64.00 27.04 -17.97
CA HIS A 199 63.68 25.77 -18.63
C HIS A 199 62.94 24.79 -17.71
N LEU A 200 63.36 24.62 -16.45
CA LEU A 200 62.64 23.79 -15.47
C LEU A 200 61.21 24.29 -15.23
N ARG A 201 61.01 25.61 -15.11
CA ARG A 201 59.66 26.21 -14.95
C ARG A 201 58.79 26.00 -16.17
N GLU A 202 59.32 26.16 -17.38
CA GLU A 202 58.57 25.93 -18.62
C GLU A 202 58.20 24.45 -18.78
N ARG A 203 59.12 23.54 -18.47
CA ARG A 203 58.87 22.10 -18.47
C ARG A 203 57.79 21.72 -17.45
N ALA A 204 57.80 22.33 -16.26
CA ALA A 204 56.75 22.16 -15.26
C ALA A 204 55.38 22.73 -15.72
N ARG A 205 55.40 23.83 -16.50
CA ARG A 205 54.19 24.41 -17.11
C ARG A 205 53.57 23.45 -18.13
N LYS A 206 54.38 22.91 -19.06
CA LYS A 206 53.95 21.93 -20.07
C LYS A 206 53.40 20.65 -19.44
N VAL A 207 54.02 20.17 -18.36
CA VAL A 207 53.53 19.00 -17.60
C VAL A 207 52.20 19.30 -16.91
N LYS A 208 51.97 20.53 -16.43
CA LYS A 208 50.65 20.93 -15.90
C LYS A 208 49.61 20.99 -17.02
N GLU A 209 49.92 21.61 -18.15
CA GLU A 209 49.04 21.67 -19.33
C GLU A 209 48.60 20.26 -19.77
N GLN A 210 49.54 19.31 -19.83
CA GLN A 210 49.25 17.90 -20.12
C GLN A 210 48.42 17.19 -19.03
N LEU A 211 48.59 17.54 -17.75
CA LEU A 211 47.77 17.00 -16.66
C LEU A 211 46.34 17.57 -16.66
N ASP A 212 46.17 18.81 -17.09
CA ASP A 212 44.88 19.46 -17.19
C ASP A 212 44.08 18.85 -18.37
N THR A 213 44.68 18.66 -19.56
CA THR A 213 43.99 18.00 -20.70
C THR A 213 43.66 16.53 -20.43
N LEU A 214 44.53 15.79 -19.74
CA LEU A 214 44.23 14.40 -19.36
C LEU A 214 43.06 14.30 -18.36
N GLN A 215 42.85 15.32 -17.52
CA GLN A 215 41.67 15.37 -16.63
C GLN A 215 40.38 15.63 -17.41
N GLU A 216 40.43 16.43 -18.47
CA GLU A 216 39.30 16.65 -19.37
C GLU A 216 38.93 15.35 -20.12
N GLU A 217 39.89 14.66 -20.74
CA GLU A 217 39.67 13.35 -21.39
C GLU A 217 39.08 12.30 -20.41
N GLN A 218 39.61 12.23 -19.18
CA GLN A 218 39.09 11.35 -18.13
C GLN A 218 37.65 11.72 -17.72
N GLU A 219 37.34 13.00 -17.58
CA GLU A 219 36.01 13.48 -17.24
C GLU A 219 35.01 13.20 -18.37
N GLU A 220 35.35 13.43 -19.63
CA GLU A 220 34.48 13.13 -20.79
C GLU A 220 34.10 11.64 -20.84
N ILE A 221 35.09 10.75 -20.73
CA ILE A 221 34.85 9.30 -20.69
C ILE A 221 33.95 8.95 -19.50
N ARG A 222 34.17 9.59 -18.33
CA ARG A 222 33.35 9.40 -17.14
C ARG A 222 31.92 9.93 -17.32
N VAL A 223 31.72 11.05 -18.03
CA VAL A 223 30.39 11.61 -18.35
C VAL A 223 29.62 10.65 -19.27
N ARG A 224 30.24 10.23 -20.38
CA ARG A 224 29.60 9.36 -21.37
C ARG A 224 29.33 7.96 -20.80
N SER A 225 30.31 7.36 -20.11
CA SER A 225 30.12 6.09 -19.40
C SER A 225 28.97 6.12 -18.40
N LEU A 226 28.76 7.27 -17.75
CA LEU A 226 27.64 7.44 -16.84
C LEU A 226 26.29 7.56 -17.55
N ARG A 227 26.22 8.33 -18.65
CA ARG A 227 25.00 8.50 -19.44
C ARG A 227 24.43 7.14 -19.87
N ILE A 228 25.31 6.23 -20.29
CA ILE A 228 24.98 4.85 -20.66
C ILE A 228 24.50 4.08 -19.43
N ARG A 229 25.28 4.06 -18.33
CA ARG A 229 24.87 3.35 -17.08
C ARG A 229 23.61 3.90 -16.40
N LEU A 230 23.12 5.09 -16.79
CA LEU A 230 21.86 5.67 -16.33
C LEU A 230 20.62 5.16 -17.10
N SER A 231 20.78 4.56 -18.29
CA SER A 231 19.68 3.90 -19.01
C SER A 231 19.43 2.46 -18.56
N TRP A 232 20.45 1.82 -17.96
CA TRP A 232 20.37 0.42 -17.54
C TRP A 232 19.35 0.22 -16.39
N PRO A 233 18.61 -0.91 -16.40
CA PRO A 233 17.75 -1.32 -15.30
C PRO A 233 18.55 -1.84 -14.11
N ASN A 234 17.84 -2.21 -13.06
CA ASN A 234 18.34 -3.07 -11.99
C ASN A 234 18.53 -4.52 -12.50
N HIS A 235 19.28 -5.31 -11.75
CA HIS A 235 19.38 -6.75 -11.95
C HIS A 235 18.04 -7.45 -11.68
N CYS A 236 17.82 -8.64 -12.22
CA CYS A 236 16.68 -9.49 -11.84
C CYS A 236 17.03 -10.44 -10.68
N HIS A 237 16.09 -10.67 -9.76
CA HIS A 237 16.20 -11.75 -8.77
C HIS A 237 16.11 -13.13 -9.47
N PRO A 238 16.91 -14.15 -9.10
CA PRO A 238 16.95 -15.44 -9.79
C PRO A 238 15.57 -16.11 -9.99
N ASP A 239 14.73 -16.10 -8.95
CA ASP A 239 13.37 -16.66 -8.97
C ASP A 239 12.36 -15.93 -9.88
N VAL A 240 12.66 -14.74 -10.41
CA VAL A 240 11.68 -13.92 -11.15
C VAL A 240 11.22 -14.68 -12.42
N PRO A 241 9.90 -14.83 -12.65
CA PRO A 241 9.42 -15.49 -13.86
C PRO A 241 9.86 -14.76 -15.13
N ILE A 242 10.37 -15.47 -16.12
CA ILE A 242 10.92 -14.84 -17.33
C ILE A 242 9.81 -14.60 -18.38
N GLY A 243 9.75 -13.38 -18.93
CA GLY A 243 8.91 -13.04 -20.09
C GLY A 243 7.79 -12.04 -19.81
N PRO A 244 6.71 -12.03 -20.62
CA PRO A 244 5.59 -11.08 -20.55
C PRO A 244 4.65 -11.33 -19.37
N GLU A 245 3.78 -10.36 -19.05
CA GLU A 245 2.78 -10.36 -17.97
C GLU A 245 2.04 -11.71 -17.76
N GLU A 246 1.66 -12.40 -18.84
CA GLU A 246 1.01 -13.72 -18.82
C GLU A 246 1.80 -14.83 -18.09
N ASN A 247 3.12 -14.65 -17.92
CA ASN A 247 4.02 -15.55 -17.21
C ASN A 247 4.13 -15.26 -15.70
N ALA A 248 3.46 -14.23 -15.18
CA ALA A 248 3.43 -13.93 -13.74
C ALA A 248 3.00 -15.16 -12.92
N VAL A 249 3.70 -15.47 -11.83
CA VAL A 249 3.45 -16.68 -11.05
C VAL A 249 2.52 -16.39 -9.87
N LEU A 250 1.51 -17.22 -9.70
CA LEU A 250 0.52 -17.11 -8.63
C LEU A 250 1.12 -17.49 -7.27
N VAL A 251 1.22 -16.52 -6.36
CA VAL A 251 1.76 -16.72 -5.01
C VAL A 251 0.67 -17.15 -4.03
N SER A 252 -0.51 -16.52 -4.09
CA SER A 252 -1.69 -16.95 -3.32
C SER A 252 -3.00 -16.42 -3.90
N VAL A 253 -4.13 -17.03 -3.52
CA VAL A 253 -5.50 -16.57 -3.81
C VAL A 253 -6.32 -16.66 -2.52
N LYS A 254 -7.13 -15.63 -2.23
CA LYS A 254 -8.05 -15.63 -1.10
C LYS A 254 -9.38 -15.03 -1.51
N ASP A 255 -10.44 -15.81 -1.38
CA ASP A 255 -11.83 -15.35 -1.58
C ASP A 255 -12.62 -15.53 -0.27
N PRO A 256 -12.76 -14.47 0.54
CA PRO A 256 -13.55 -14.48 1.77
C PRO A 256 -15.07 -14.32 1.52
N LEU A 257 -15.50 -14.00 0.29
CA LEU A 257 -16.91 -13.81 -0.05
C LEU A 257 -17.54 -15.04 -0.73
N ASN A 258 -16.73 -15.97 -1.22
CA ASN A 258 -17.12 -17.14 -2.01
C ASN A 258 -17.95 -16.73 -3.25
N ILE A 259 -17.38 -15.76 -3.99
CA ILE A 259 -17.86 -15.21 -5.26
C ILE A 259 -17.20 -15.93 -6.45
N LEU A 260 -15.96 -16.39 -6.30
CA LEU A 260 -15.28 -17.18 -7.32
C LEU A 260 -15.96 -18.57 -7.46
N PRO A 261 -15.91 -19.20 -8.65
CA PRO A 261 -16.42 -20.55 -8.87
C PRO A 261 -15.78 -21.59 -7.94
N SER A 262 -16.47 -22.72 -7.69
CA SER A 262 -15.98 -23.77 -6.78
C SER A 262 -14.74 -24.51 -7.29
N GLU A 263 -14.36 -24.38 -8.58
CA GLU A 263 -13.04 -24.83 -9.04
C GLU A 263 -11.89 -24.11 -8.30
N PHE A 264 -12.14 -22.89 -7.79
CA PHE A 264 -11.18 -22.09 -7.03
C PHE A 264 -11.12 -22.51 -5.54
N ASP A 265 -12.10 -23.25 -5.03
CA ASP A 265 -12.07 -23.79 -3.65
C ASP A 265 -11.01 -24.91 -3.52
N VAL A 266 -10.81 -25.70 -4.57
CA VAL A 266 -9.76 -26.76 -4.63
C VAL A 266 -8.36 -26.16 -4.48
N MET A 267 -8.18 -24.86 -4.76
CA MET A 267 -6.92 -24.14 -4.64
C MET A 267 -6.71 -23.50 -3.25
N LYS A 268 -7.68 -23.57 -2.32
CA LYS A 268 -7.61 -22.88 -1.01
C LYS A 268 -6.78 -23.60 0.06
N GLU A 269 -6.51 -24.91 -0.08
CA GLU A 269 -5.87 -25.70 1.00
C GLU A 269 -4.54 -26.40 0.62
N THR A 270 -4.21 -26.57 -0.66
CA THR A 270 -3.04 -27.38 -1.10
C THR A 270 -2.04 -26.66 -2.02
N TRP A 271 -2.24 -25.37 -2.32
CA TRP A 271 -1.57 -24.70 -3.47
C TRP A 271 -0.46 -23.69 -3.12
N ASN A 272 -0.04 -23.57 -1.85
CA ASN A 272 1.08 -22.70 -1.40
C ASN A 272 2.48 -23.15 -1.90
N GLN A 273 2.56 -23.91 -3.00
CA GLN A 273 3.78 -24.45 -3.62
C GLN A 273 3.71 -24.48 -5.17
N SER A 274 2.58 -24.09 -5.78
CA SER A 274 2.36 -24.30 -7.22
C SER A 274 2.93 -23.16 -8.09
N MET A 275 3.93 -23.45 -8.94
CA MET A 275 4.50 -22.52 -9.93
C MET A 275 3.55 -22.26 -11.12
N ILE A 276 2.31 -21.85 -10.86
CA ILE A 276 1.27 -21.70 -11.87
C ILE A 276 1.28 -20.26 -12.40
N GLN A 277 1.54 -20.15 -13.70
CA GLN A 277 1.52 -18.88 -14.42
C GLN A 277 0.10 -18.36 -14.61
N ALA A 278 -0.08 -17.05 -14.62
CA ALA A 278 -1.38 -16.38 -14.67
C ALA A 278 -2.24 -16.80 -15.87
N LYS A 279 -1.63 -17.15 -17.02
CA LYS A 279 -2.32 -17.68 -18.21
C LYS A 279 -2.89 -19.10 -18.08
N HIS A 280 -2.45 -19.86 -17.09
CA HIS A 280 -2.99 -21.17 -16.75
C HIS A 280 -3.99 -21.10 -15.59
N PHE A 281 -4.22 -19.92 -15.03
CA PHE A 281 -5.25 -19.67 -14.02
C PHE A 281 -6.63 -19.60 -14.69
N PRO A 282 -7.71 -20.18 -14.10
CA PRO A 282 -9.01 -20.20 -14.76
C PRO A 282 -9.57 -18.81 -15.05
N GLU A 283 -10.26 -18.66 -16.19
CA GLU A 283 -11.07 -17.47 -16.46
C GLU A 283 -12.12 -17.30 -15.35
N GLY A 284 -12.20 -16.09 -14.80
CA GLY A 284 -13.21 -15.77 -13.78
C GLY A 284 -14.62 -15.62 -14.37
N PRO A 285 -15.64 -15.40 -13.53
CA PRO A 285 -17.00 -15.11 -13.97
C PRO A 285 -17.05 -13.99 -15.02
N LYS A 286 -17.94 -14.10 -16.01
CA LYS A 286 -18.16 -13.03 -16.99
C LYS A 286 -18.62 -11.75 -16.31
N ALA A 287 -18.25 -10.60 -16.88
CA ALA A 287 -18.63 -9.28 -16.40
C ALA A 287 -20.15 -9.17 -16.16
N ASP A 288 -20.52 -8.62 -15.00
CA ASP A 288 -21.90 -8.36 -14.59
C ASP A 288 -22.19 -6.85 -14.70
N PRO A 289 -22.92 -6.38 -15.74
CA PRO A 289 -23.22 -4.96 -15.90
C PRO A 289 -24.03 -4.34 -14.75
N GLN A 290 -24.71 -5.15 -13.92
CA GLN A 290 -25.41 -4.65 -12.72
C GLN A 290 -24.45 -4.30 -11.58
N ARG A 291 -23.18 -4.71 -11.69
CA ARG A 291 -22.10 -4.42 -10.74
C ARG A 291 -21.10 -3.37 -11.23
N GLU A 292 -21.35 -2.69 -12.35
CA GLU A 292 -20.47 -1.60 -12.82
C GLU A 292 -20.46 -0.44 -11.79
N HIS A 293 -19.27 -0.04 -11.36
CA HIS A 293 -19.10 0.85 -10.20
C HIS A 293 -19.76 2.23 -10.32
N LEU A 294 -19.85 2.83 -11.51
CA LEU A 294 -20.50 4.13 -11.70
C LEU A 294 -22.03 4.00 -11.56
N SER A 295 -22.59 2.96 -12.15
CA SER A 295 -24.01 2.60 -12.06
C SER A 295 -24.41 2.24 -10.63
N LEU A 296 -23.56 1.52 -9.91
CA LEU A 296 -23.75 1.25 -8.48
C LEU A 296 -23.68 2.53 -7.64
N ALA A 297 -22.68 3.38 -7.84
CA ALA A 297 -22.58 4.65 -7.11
C ALA A 297 -23.85 5.49 -7.29
N ALA A 298 -24.27 5.74 -8.54
CA ALA A 298 -25.47 6.50 -8.87
C ALA A 298 -26.80 5.87 -8.39
N SER A 299 -26.80 4.58 -8.01
CA SER A 299 -27.96 3.91 -7.40
C SER A 299 -28.07 4.11 -5.88
N ALA A 300 -27.04 4.66 -5.23
CA ALA A 300 -27.01 4.91 -3.79
C ALA A 300 -27.27 6.40 -3.47
N ALA A 301 -27.96 6.65 -2.35
CA ALA A 301 -28.27 8.00 -1.89
C ALA A 301 -27.00 8.78 -1.55
N HIS A 302 -26.89 10.01 -2.06
CA HIS A 302 -25.78 10.93 -1.81
C HIS A 302 -24.40 10.29 -2.06
N SER A 303 -24.25 9.64 -3.21
CA SER A 303 -23.07 8.87 -3.61
C SER A 303 -22.85 9.04 -5.10
N GLU A 304 -22.09 10.06 -5.51
CA GLU A 304 -21.96 10.41 -6.93
C GLU A 304 -20.50 10.50 -7.37
N VAL A 305 -20.26 10.13 -8.63
CA VAL A 305 -18.95 10.21 -9.31
C VAL A 305 -19.15 11.06 -10.57
N ASP A 306 -18.94 12.37 -10.45
CA ASP A 306 -19.19 13.31 -11.55
C ASP A 306 -17.96 13.38 -12.47
N MET A 307 -18.06 12.71 -13.62
CA MET A 307 -17.08 12.76 -14.70
C MET A 307 -17.31 13.95 -15.65
N VAL A 308 -18.47 14.62 -15.58
CA VAL A 308 -18.90 15.69 -16.51
C VAL A 308 -18.32 17.04 -16.08
N SER A 309 -18.43 17.40 -14.80
CA SER A 309 -17.70 18.55 -14.22
C SER A 309 -16.19 18.38 -14.38
N GLY A 310 -15.69 17.14 -14.30
CA GLY A 310 -14.30 16.80 -14.61
C GLY A 310 -13.90 17.13 -16.05
N ALA A 311 -14.68 16.61 -17.00
CA ALA A 311 -14.49 16.85 -18.44
C ALA A 311 -14.57 18.33 -18.83
N LEU A 312 -15.42 19.11 -18.15
CA LEU A 312 -15.54 20.56 -18.34
C LEU A 312 -14.40 21.37 -17.71
N THR A 313 -13.88 20.94 -16.55
CA THR A 313 -12.89 21.71 -15.77
C THR A 313 -11.45 21.45 -16.20
N THR A 314 -11.10 20.17 -16.40
CA THR A 314 -9.70 19.73 -16.58
C THR A 314 -9.55 18.77 -17.78
N GLY A 315 -10.61 18.02 -18.11
CA GLY A 315 -10.64 17.07 -19.22
C GLY A 315 -11.10 15.68 -18.81
N SER A 316 -11.03 14.71 -19.73
CA SER A 316 -11.38 13.31 -19.48
C SER A 316 -10.56 12.72 -18.32
N SER A 317 -11.16 11.79 -17.57
CA SER A 317 -10.47 11.00 -16.52
C SER A 317 -9.97 11.83 -15.31
N TRP A 318 -10.67 12.93 -14.99
CA TRP A 318 -10.56 13.70 -13.75
C TRP A 318 -11.89 13.63 -12.96
N PRO A 319 -12.11 12.59 -12.13
CA PRO A 319 -13.38 12.41 -11.42
C PRO A 319 -13.58 13.42 -10.27
N TYR A 320 -14.81 13.87 -10.07
CA TYR A 320 -15.26 14.46 -8.80
C TYR A 320 -15.96 13.39 -7.96
N LEU A 321 -15.46 13.09 -6.76
CA LEU A 321 -16.13 12.21 -5.79
C LEU A 321 -17.02 13.05 -4.87
N LEU A 322 -18.32 12.73 -4.81
CA LEU A 322 -19.32 13.53 -4.10
C LEU A 322 -20.01 12.73 -2.98
N GLY A 323 -20.31 13.42 -1.89
CA GLY A 323 -20.97 12.83 -0.71
C GLY A 323 -20.22 11.61 -0.17
N SER A 324 -20.93 10.49 -0.06
CA SER A 324 -20.43 9.22 0.48
C SER A 324 -19.22 8.67 -0.28
N MET A 325 -19.01 9.03 -1.55
CA MET A 325 -17.80 8.66 -2.31
C MET A 325 -16.55 9.36 -1.80
N SER A 326 -16.63 10.66 -1.45
CA SER A 326 -15.53 11.40 -0.82
C SER A 326 -15.27 10.91 0.61
N LEU A 327 -16.33 10.60 1.37
CA LEU A 327 -16.18 10.00 2.70
C LEU A 327 -15.47 8.63 2.64
N LEU A 328 -15.71 7.84 1.59
CA LEU A 328 -15.04 6.56 1.36
C LEU A 328 -13.56 6.71 0.99
N GLU A 329 -13.19 7.72 0.21
CA GLU A 329 -11.78 8.04 -0.06
C GLU A 329 -11.02 8.36 1.24
N HIS A 330 -11.59 9.21 2.10
CA HIS A 330 -11.02 9.52 3.41
C HIS A 330 -10.94 8.28 4.32
N ALA A 331 -12.03 7.49 4.41
CA ALA A 331 -12.07 6.31 5.27
C ALA A 331 -11.04 5.25 4.85
N LEU A 332 -10.89 4.99 3.54
CA LEU A 332 -9.88 4.06 3.01
C LEU A 332 -8.46 4.54 3.25
N SER A 333 -8.21 5.84 3.05
CA SER A 333 -6.88 6.45 3.26
C SER A 333 -6.43 6.32 4.71
N GLN A 334 -7.32 6.66 5.65
CA GLN A 334 -7.05 6.55 7.08
C GLN A 334 -6.94 5.10 7.55
N TYR A 335 -7.78 4.19 7.02
CA TYR A 335 -7.71 2.76 7.29
C TYR A 335 -6.34 2.17 6.90
N ALA A 336 -5.90 2.36 5.64
CA ALA A 336 -4.63 1.81 5.17
C ALA A 336 -3.42 2.47 5.87
N MET A 337 -3.45 3.78 6.11
CA MET A 337 -2.42 4.46 6.91
C MET A 337 -2.36 3.91 8.35
N SER A 338 -3.50 3.60 8.98
CA SER A 338 -3.51 3.03 10.34
C SER A 338 -2.87 1.64 10.40
N ILE A 339 -2.92 0.87 9.31
CA ILE A 339 -2.26 -0.44 9.22
C ILE A 339 -0.74 -0.24 9.12
N ALA A 340 -0.26 0.63 8.23
CA ALA A 340 1.16 0.95 8.12
C ALA A 340 1.75 1.49 9.43
N VAL A 341 1.05 2.42 10.11
CA VAL A 341 1.51 2.96 11.40
C VAL A 341 1.55 1.88 12.49
N ARG A 342 0.58 0.95 12.54
CA ARG A 342 0.62 -0.20 13.47
C ARG A 342 1.77 -1.18 13.17
N LYS A 343 2.25 -1.26 11.92
CA LYS A 343 3.45 -2.02 11.51
C LYS A 343 4.77 -1.26 11.80
N GLY A 344 4.70 -0.07 12.42
CA GLY A 344 5.87 0.73 12.80
C GLY A 344 6.39 1.67 11.72
N PHE A 345 5.62 1.95 10.67
CA PHE A 345 5.99 2.95 9.67
C PHE A 345 5.74 4.36 10.24
N MET A 346 6.73 5.25 10.07
CA MET A 346 6.60 6.66 10.40
C MET A 346 5.69 7.34 9.36
N ALA A 347 4.58 7.91 9.81
CA ALA A 347 3.70 8.69 8.95
C ALA A 347 4.37 10.01 8.52
N VAL A 348 4.28 10.33 7.23
CA VAL A 348 4.86 11.53 6.59
C VAL A 348 3.81 12.19 5.70
N SER A 349 3.80 13.52 5.66
CA SER A 349 3.04 14.33 4.70
C SER A 349 4.01 14.99 3.71
N PRO A 350 4.32 14.36 2.57
CA PRO A 350 5.25 14.88 1.58
C PRO A 350 4.64 15.99 0.71
N PRO A 351 5.46 16.77 -0.01
CA PRO A 351 4.99 17.61 -1.11
C PRO A 351 4.70 16.76 -2.36
N ASP A 352 3.57 17.00 -3.03
CA ASP A 352 3.24 16.40 -4.33
C ASP A 352 4.04 16.99 -5.51
N VAL A 353 4.71 18.14 -5.30
CA VAL A 353 5.62 18.78 -6.27
C VAL A 353 7.06 18.41 -5.92
N VAL A 354 7.79 17.86 -6.89
CA VAL A 354 9.19 17.43 -6.75
C VAL A 354 10.05 17.96 -7.89
N ARG A 355 11.38 17.84 -7.78
CA ARG A 355 12.31 18.08 -8.88
C ARG A 355 12.30 16.90 -9.85
N ALA A 356 12.34 17.17 -11.16
CA ALA A 356 12.43 16.14 -12.19
C ALA A 356 13.66 15.24 -12.00
N ASP A 357 14.81 15.82 -11.62
CA ASP A 357 16.03 15.05 -11.33
C ASP A 357 15.94 14.18 -10.07
N LEU A 358 14.87 14.27 -9.27
CA LEU A 358 14.57 13.33 -8.19
C LEU A 358 13.72 12.16 -8.69
N ALA A 359 12.75 12.41 -9.58
CA ALA A 359 11.95 11.35 -10.22
C ALA A 359 12.83 10.43 -11.09
N ASP A 360 13.77 10.99 -11.86
CA ASP A 360 14.76 10.22 -12.63
C ASP A 360 15.62 9.31 -11.73
N ARG A 361 15.99 9.77 -10.52
CA ARG A 361 16.79 8.98 -9.56
C ARG A 361 16.03 7.79 -8.98
N CYS A 362 14.71 7.91 -8.83
CA CYS A 362 13.87 6.80 -8.39
C CYS A 362 13.66 5.75 -9.51
N GLY A 363 14.03 6.08 -10.76
CA GLY A 363 13.83 5.23 -11.93
C GLY A 363 12.49 5.43 -12.63
N PHE A 364 11.76 6.52 -12.32
CA PHE A 364 10.47 6.82 -12.94
C PHE A 364 10.64 7.37 -14.37
N ARG A 365 11.01 6.49 -15.30
CA ARG A 365 11.28 6.79 -16.71
C ARG A 365 10.38 5.90 -17.59
N PRO A 366 9.43 6.47 -18.37
CA PRO A 366 8.59 5.68 -19.27
C PRO A 366 9.40 4.90 -20.31
N ARG A 367 8.94 3.70 -20.70
CA ARG A 367 9.59 2.86 -21.70
C ARG A 367 9.59 3.47 -23.11
N ASP A 368 8.55 4.25 -23.44
CA ASP A 368 8.44 4.99 -24.69
C ASP A 368 8.64 6.49 -24.45
N GLU A 369 9.60 7.09 -25.15
CA GLU A 369 9.88 8.53 -25.12
C GLU A 369 8.69 9.39 -25.56
N LYS A 370 7.76 8.79 -26.33
CA LYS A 370 6.49 9.41 -26.77
C LYS A 370 5.43 9.41 -25.65
N ALA A 371 5.50 8.47 -24.72
CA ALA A 371 4.53 8.30 -23.63
C ALA A 371 5.02 9.02 -22.36
N LYS A 372 5.09 10.36 -22.41
CA LYS A 372 5.42 11.17 -21.22
C LYS A 372 4.33 10.99 -20.15
N GLN A 373 4.60 10.15 -19.14
CA GLN A 373 3.69 9.94 -18.01
C GLN A 373 3.74 11.06 -16.96
N THR A 374 4.82 11.85 -16.96
CA THR A 374 5.10 12.90 -15.96
C THR A 374 4.56 14.27 -16.41
N TYR A 375 3.81 14.95 -15.52
CA TYR A 375 3.46 16.35 -15.69
C TYR A 375 4.60 17.26 -15.19
N PHE A 376 5.07 18.15 -16.05
CA PHE A 376 6.09 19.16 -15.71
C PHE A 376 5.45 20.53 -15.47
N LEU A 377 6.03 21.32 -14.57
CA LEU A 377 5.58 22.67 -14.26
C LEU A 377 6.45 23.69 -14.99
N GLU A 378 5.86 24.48 -15.89
CA GLU A 378 6.57 25.60 -16.51
C GLU A 378 6.61 26.79 -15.54
N ALA A 379 7.82 27.26 -15.21
CA ALA A 379 8.00 28.52 -14.50
C ALA A 379 7.55 29.70 -15.39
N SER A 380 6.73 30.59 -14.85
CA SER A 380 6.25 31.77 -15.59
C SER A 380 7.41 32.72 -15.89
N LYS A 381 7.89 32.68 -17.14
CA LYS A 381 9.02 33.48 -17.65
C LYS A 381 8.68 34.97 -17.63
N THR A 382 8.95 35.61 -16.49
CA THR A 382 8.76 37.04 -16.30
C THR A 382 9.81 37.76 -17.14
N LYS A 383 9.41 38.31 -18.29
CA LYS A 383 10.32 38.99 -19.23
C LYS A 383 11.07 40.13 -18.54
N GLY A 384 12.35 39.93 -18.19
CA GLY A 384 13.15 40.98 -17.54
C GLY A 384 14.52 40.55 -16.99
N SER A 385 14.77 39.27 -16.74
CA SER A 385 16.04 38.79 -16.16
C SER A 385 16.77 37.79 -17.07
N GLU A 386 17.73 38.25 -17.85
CA GLU A 386 18.65 37.43 -18.67
C GLU A 386 19.72 36.69 -17.83
N HIS A 387 19.47 36.52 -16.53
CA HIS A 387 20.34 35.87 -15.53
C HIS A 387 19.57 34.84 -14.69
N GLU A 388 18.68 34.06 -15.32
CA GLU A 388 18.07 32.89 -14.66
C GLU A 388 19.01 31.67 -14.70
N GLN A 389 19.85 31.54 -13.66
CA GLN A 389 20.66 30.35 -13.45
C GLN A 389 19.80 29.15 -13.02
N SER A 390 19.28 28.42 -14.01
CA SER A 390 18.79 27.03 -13.83
C SER A 390 17.81 26.86 -12.66
N SER A 391 16.60 27.39 -12.81
CA SER A 391 15.44 26.86 -12.10
C SER A 391 15.40 25.34 -12.33
N ALA A 392 15.56 24.54 -11.26
CA ALA A 392 15.54 23.08 -11.39
C ALA A 392 14.14 22.64 -11.81
N ASP A 393 14.02 21.97 -12.97
CA ASP A 393 12.74 21.54 -13.53
C ASP A 393 11.88 20.84 -12.47
N LEU A 394 10.66 21.34 -12.27
CA LEU A 394 9.71 20.78 -11.31
C LEU A 394 8.67 19.93 -12.04
N CYS A 395 8.21 18.89 -11.37
CA CYS A 395 7.14 18.02 -11.84
C CYS A 395 6.19 17.62 -10.70
N LEU A 396 4.99 17.19 -11.08
CA LEU A 396 4.07 16.51 -10.17
C LEU A 396 4.53 15.06 -9.98
N ALA A 397 4.51 14.58 -8.74
CA ALA A 397 4.94 13.24 -8.41
C ALA A 397 3.93 12.17 -8.90
N ALA A 398 4.41 11.14 -9.58
CA ALA A 398 3.58 10.01 -10.03
C ALA A 398 3.32 8.94 -8.94
N THR A 399 3.87 9.16 -7.75
CA THR A 399 3.65 8.47 -6.48
C THR A 399 4.37 9.22 -5.34
N ALA A 400 3.89 9.10 -4.10
CA ALA A 400 4.55 9.60 -2.90
C ALA A 400 5.92 8.93 -2.60
N GLU A 401 6.26 7.83 -3.28
CA GLU A 401 7.60 7.22 -3.25
C GLU A 401 8.71 8.23 -3.55
N ILE A 402 8.52 9.09 -4.56
CA ILE A 402 9.55 10.02 -5.05
C ILE A 402 9.94 11.06 -3.98
N PRO A 403 9.00 11.79 -3.33
CA PRO A 403 9.35 12.67 -2.22
C PRO A 403 9.80 11.93 -0.95
N LEU A 404 9.32 10.70 -0.67
CA LEU A 404 9.82 9.88 0.44
C LEU A 404 11.29 9.48 0.23
N ALA A 405 11.67 9.08 -0.98
CA ALA A 405 13.06 8.85 -1.38
C ALA A 405 13.90 10.15 -1.31
N GLY A 406 13.29 11.29 -1.69
CA GLY A 406 13.89 12.63 -1.56
C GLY A 406 14.23 13.03 -0.12
N LEU A 407 13.42 12.64 0.85
CA LEU A 407 13.63 12.91 2.27
C LEU A 407 14.93 12.27 2.81
N LEU A 408 15.32 11.13 2.25
CA LEU A 408 16.55 10.40 2.57
C LEU A 408 17.74 10.76 1.67
N ALA A 409 17.53 11.45 0.55
CA ALA A 409 18.56 11.67 -0.47
C ALA A 409 19.85 12.30 0.08
N SER A 410 21.00 11.79 -0.40
CA SER A 410 22.36 12.18 -0.01
C SER A 410 22.75 12.03 1.48
N ARG A 411 21.87 11.48 2.33
CA ARG A 411 22.15 11.23 3.76
C ARG A 411 23.26 10.19 3.96
N ILE A 412 23.79 10.16 5.19
CA ILE A 412 24.54 9.03 5.75
C ILE A 412 23.63 8.46 6.84
N LEU A 413 23.35 7.16 6.76
CA LEU A 413 22.45 6.42 7.65
C LEU A 413 23.27 5.53 8.58
N ASP A 414 22.69 5.18 9.73
CA ASP A 414 23.37 4.41 10.77
C ASP A 414 22.90 2.93 10.81
N PRO A 415 23.82 1.97 11.04
CA PRO A 415 23.49 0.54 11.05
C PRO A 415 22.61 0.15 12.24
N PRO A 416 21.84 -0.95 12.15
CA PRO A 416 20.98 -1.43 13.24
C PRO A 416 21.79 -1.75 14.50
N ASN A 417 21.49 -1.08 15.61
CA ASN A 417 22.35 -1.12 16.79
C ASN A 417 21.66 -1.81 17.98
N LYS A 418 22.05 -3.08 18.24
CA LYS A 418 21.40 -3.96 19.24
C LYS A 418 21.37 -3.43 20.68
N ALA A 419 22.08 -2.34 21.00
CA ALA A 419 22.16 -1.75 22.33
C ALA A 419 21.49 -0.36 22.46
N ALA A 420 21.08 0.30 21.38
CA ALA A 420 20.81 1.75 21.36
C ALA A 420 19.44 2.22 21.91
N LYS A 421 18.95 1.60 22.99
CA LYS A 421 17.82 2.18 23.74
C LYS A 421 18.27 3.43 24.51
N ARG A 422 18.03 4.59 23.89
CA ARG A 422 18.16 6.00 24.37
C ARG A 422 19.50 6.71 24.05
N SER A 423 19.45 7.58 23.06
CA SER A 423 20.29 8.81 22.99
C SER A 423 19.58 9.95 22.23
N ALA A 424 18.25 10.05 22.37
CA ALA A 424 17.41 11.05 21.70
C ALA A 424 17.54 12.49 22.26
N GLN A 425 18.75 12.89 22.68
CA GLN A 425 19.05 14.22 23.21
C GLN A 425 20.54 14.56 23.00
N SER A 426 20.85 15.15 21.85
CA SER A 426 21.98 16.06 21.67
C SER A 426 21.60 17.10 20.62
N SER A 427 21.50 18.36 21.04
CA SER A 427 21.06 19.49 20.21
C SER A 427 22.18 19.93 19.28
N ASP A 428 22.13 19.48 18.02
CA ASP A 428 23.04 19.91 16.97
C ASP A 428 22.39 19.73 15.59
N ASP A 429 22.73 20.60 14.64
CA ASP A 429 21.94 21.07 13.48
C ASP A 429 21.61 20.02 12.38
N GLY A 430 20.89 18.96 12.77
CA GLY A 430 20.55 17.83 11.91
C GLY A 430 19.05 17.52 11.87
N SER A 431 18.52 17.35 10.66
CA SER A 431 17.15 16.85 10.44
C SER A 431 16.90 15.53 11.18
N LEU A 432 15.70 15.36 11.76
CA LEU A 432 15.33 14.25 12.65
C LEU A 432 15.69 12.84 12.10
N ILE A 433 15.61 12.65 10.78
CA ILE A 433 15.82 11.36 10.10
C ILE A 433 17.32 11.07 9.87
N GLN A 434 18.21 12.05 10.08
CA GLN A 434 19.67 11.86 9.99
C GLN A 434 20.26 11.06 11.18
N ARG A 435 19.42 10.58 12.09
CA ARG A 435 19.79 9.76 13.27
C ARG A 435 18.90 8.53 13.46
N SER A 436 18.05 8.19 12.49
CA SER A 436 17.24 6.97 12.54
C SER A 436 18.04 5.76 12.03
N GLU A 437 18.11 4.72 12.85
CA GLU A 437 18.74 3.44 12.49
C GLU A 437 17.94 2.69 11.42
N LEU A 438 18.61 1.82 10.68
CA LEU A 438 17.97 0.92 9.71
C LEU A 438 17.24 -0.25 10.41
N PRO A 439 16.11 -0.75 9.88
CA PRO A 439 15.41 -0.26 8.69
C PRO A 439 14.57 0.99 8.98
N ILE A 440 14.72 2.01 8.15
CA ILE A 440 13.88 3.22 8.17
C ILE A 440 12.61 2.89 7.38
N LYS A 441 11.45 2.92 8.06
CA LYS A 441 10.13 2.64 7.49
C LYS A 441 9.29 3.92 7.47
N LEU A 442 8.89 4.39 6.29
CA LEU A 442 8.11 5.61 6.08
C LEU A 442 6.80 5.29 5.36
N ALA A 443 5.69 5.91 5.75
CA ALA A 443 4.41 5.80 5.04
C ALA A 443 3.82 7.19 4.79
N ALA A 444 3.25 7.41 3.60
CA ALA A 444 2.65 8.69 3.22
C ALA A 444 1.31 8.52 2.50
N LEU A 445 0.37 9.40 2.80
CA LEU A 445 -0.69 9.77 1.85
C LEU A 445 -0.11 10.84 0.91
N GLY A 446 -0.29 10.65 -0.39
CA GLY A 446 0.02 11.66 -1.40
C GLY A 446 -0.80 11.44 -2.68
N HIS A 447 -0.78 12.42 -3.57
CA HIS A 447 -1.52 12.36 -4.83
C HIS A 447 -0.58 11.93 -5.96
N ALA A 448 -0.91 10.82 -6.60
CA ALA A 448 -0.19 10.33 -7.77
C ALA A 448 -0.74 11.01 -9.03
N PHE A 449 0.09 11.79 -9.72
CA PHE A 449 -0.25 12.45 -10.97
C PHE A 449 0.35 11.72 -12.17
N ARG A 450 -0.49 11.25 -13.10
CA ARG A 450 -0.07 10.47 -14.27
C ARG A 450 -0.79 10.94 -15.53
N ALA A 451 -0.02 11.28 -16.57
CA ALA A 451 -0.59 11.75 -17.83
C ALA A 451 -1.23 10.64 -18.67
N GLU A 452 -1.08 9.36 -18.30
CA GLU A 452 -1.67 8.17 -18.95
C GLU A 452 -1.55 8.16 -20.50
N ALA A 453 -0.47 8.78 -21.01
CA ALA A 453 -0.27 9.06 -22.43
C ALA A 453 -0.13 7.78 -23.26
N GLY A 454 -1.24 7.36 -23.88
CA GLY A 454 -1.34 6.12 -24.66
C GLY A 454 -2.55 5.26 -24.27
N ALA A 455 -3.09 5.43 -23.06
CA ALA A 455 -4.29 4.73 -22.62
C ALA A 455 -5.55 5.30 -23.33
N ARG A 456 -6.20 4.47 -24.16
CA ARG A 456 -7.52 4.74 -24.75
C ARG A 456 -8.32 3.45 -24.73
N GLY A 457 -9.47 3.42 -24.03
CA GLY A 457 -10.35 2.25 -24.04
C GLY A 457 -11.28 2.16 -22.84
N ALA A 458 -11.69 0.94 -22.49
CA ALA A 458 -12.60 0.69 -21.38
C ALA A 458 -12.01 1.08 -20.01
N ASP A 459 -10.70 0.89 -19.79
CA ASP A 459 -10.03 1.20 -18.52
C ASP A 459 -10.05 2.70 -18.14
N THR A 460 -10.14 3.59 -19.14
CA THR A 460 -10.24 5.04 -18.93
C THR A 460 -11.67 5.51 -18.60
N ARG A 461 -12.64 4.59 -18.45
CA ARG A 461 -13.99 4.88 -17.98
C ARG A 461 -14.07 4.72 -16.45
N GLY A 462 -14.54 5.76 -15.77
CA GLY A 462 -14.73 5.76 -14.33
C GLY A 462 -13.43 5.92 -13.56
N LEU A 463 -13.24 5.12 -12.50
CA LEU A 463 -12.23 5.36 -11.45
C LEU A 463 -10.96 4.50 -11.56
N TYR A 464 -10.88 3.54 -12.48
CA TYR A 464 -9.79 2.56 -12.50
C TYR A 464 -8.45 3.11 -13.02
N ARG A 465 -8.50 4.03 -14.00
CA ARG A 465 -7.33 4.71 -14.60
C ARG A 465 -7.64 6.19 -14.81
N VAL A 466 -7.12 7.02 -13.90
CA VAL A 466 -7.39 8.47 -13.79
C VAL A 466 -6.10 9.27 -13.63
N HIS A 467 -6.13 10.56 -13.98
CA HIS A 467 -4.92 11.39 -14.06
C HIS A 467 -4.37 11.86 -12.71
N GLN A 468 -5.23 11.95 -11.69
CA GLN A 468 -4.86 12.20 -10.29
C GLN A 468 -5.57 11.16 -9.42
N PHE A 469 -4.86 10.56 -8.46
CA PHE A 469 -5.46 9.69 -7.46
C PHE A 469 -4.72 9.70 -6.13
N SER A 470 -5.47 9.60 -5.03
CA SER A 470 -4.91 9.40 -3.69
C SER A 470 -4.30 8.01 -3.54
N LYS A 471 -3.11 7.94 -2.96
CA LYS A 471 -2.35 6.71 -2.72
C LYS A 471 -1.76 6.72 -1.31
N ILE A 472 -1.86 5.61 -0.59
CA ILE A 472 -1.01 5.34 0.58
C ILE A 472 0.21 4.57 0.09
N GLU A 473 1.39 5.18 0.19
CA GLU A 473 2.67 4.58 -0.17
C GLU A 473 3.51 4.26 1.06
N MET A 474 4.15 3.10 1.07
CA MET A 474 5.18 2.70 2.01
C MET A 474 6.55 2.75 1.31
N PHE A 475 7.54 3.33 1.98
CA PHE A 475 8.93 3.36 1.53
C PHE A 475 9.85 2.87 2.65
N VAL A 476 10.78 1.97 2.33
CA VAL A 476 11.72 1.39 3.29
C VAL A 476 13.14 1.60 2.78
N THR A 477 14.05 1.94 3.69
CA THR A 477 15.49 1.77 3.47
C THR A 477 16.04 0.83 4.53
N THR A 478 16.72 -0.23 4.10
CA THR A 478 17.29 -1.28 4.95
C THR A 478 18.79 -1.45 4.64
N VAL A 479 19.48 -2.34 5.36
CA VAL A 479 20.88 -2.67 5.10
C VAL A 479 21.06 -3.25 3.69
N GLY A 480 22.24 -3.03 3.10
CA GLY A 480 22.59 -3.49 1.74
C GLY A 480 22.93 -4.98 1.71
N ASP A 481 21.96 -5.79 2.13
CA ASP A 481 21.98 -7.25 2.11
C ASP A 481 20.73 -7.75 1.38
N VAL A 482 20.90 -8.78 0.56
CA VAL A 482 19.82 -9.32 -0.26
C VAL A 482 18.80 -10.03 0.61
N GLU A 483 19.23 -10.85 1.58
CA GLU A 483 18.34 -11.60 2.47
C GLU A 483 17.46 -10.65 3.31
N ALA A 484 18.08 -9.66 3.96
CA ALA A 484 17.38 -8.63 4.74
C ALA A 484 16.41 -7.78 3.88
N SER A 485 16.76 -7.51 2.61
CA SER A 485 15.86 -6.78 1.70
C SER A 485 14.71 -7.64 1.18
N ASN A 486 14.93 -8.93 0.91
CA ASN A 486 13.87 -9.85 0.53
C ASN A 486 12.89 -10.11 1.69
N ALA A 487 13.40 -10.29 2.92
CA ALA A 487 12.55 -10.36 4.12
C ALA A 487 11.71 -9.09 4.32
N MET A 488 12.22 -7.91 3.96
CA MET A 488 11.46 -6.67 3.97
C MET A 488 10.41 -6.59 2.85
N LEU A 489 10.63 -7.22 1.69
CA LEU A 489 9.62 -7.33 0.63
C LEU A 489 8.45 -8.21 1.08
N GLU A 490 8.72 -9.31 1.77
CA GLU A 490 7.69 -10.17 2.36
C GLU A 490 6.83 -9.41 3.40
N GLU A 491 7.45 -8.65 4.31
CA GLU A 491 6.71 -7.84 5.30
C GLU A 491 5.83 -6.75 4.66
N LEU A 492 6.31 -6.14 3.56
CA LEU A 492 5.52 -5.18 2.78
C LEU A 492 4.32 -5.87 2.13
N ARG A 493 4.51 -7.06 1.53
CA ARG A 493 3.43 -7.87 0.94
C ARG A 493 2.41 -8.28 1.99
N GLU A 494 2.83 -8.81 3.14
CA GLU A 494 1.95 -9.12 4.26
C GLU A 494 1.13 -7.92 4.73
N THR A 495 1.73 -6.73 4.73
CA THR A 495 1.06 -5.49 5.12
C THR A 495 -0.01 -5.08 4.11
N GLN A 496 0.27 -5.23 2.81
CA GLN A 496 -0.73 -5.04 1.74
C GLN A 496 -1.86 -6.08 1.83
N GLU A 497 -1.51 -7.35 2.02
CA GLU A 497 -2.47 -8.44 2.23
C GLU A 497 -3.36 -8.21 3.47
N GLU A 498 -2.84 -7.59 4.54
CA GLU A 498 -3.64 -7.20 5.71
C GLU A 498 -4.69 -6.13 5.36
N VAL A 499 -4.30 -5.10 4.60
CA VAL A 499 -5.18 -4.03 4.09
C VAL A 499 -6.31 -4.65 3.25
N ILE A 500 -5.98 -5.38 2.19
CA ILE A 500 -6.98 -5.92 1.24
C ILE A 500 -7.89 -6.96 1.91
N ALA A 501 -7.32 -7.90 2.67
CA ALA A 501 -8.11 -8.91 3.39
C ALA A 501 -9.02 -8.29 4.47
N GLY A 502 -8.64 -7.14 5.04
CA GLY A 502 -9.48 -6.42 6.01
C GLY A 502 -10.63 -5.62 5.41
N LEU A 503 -10.64 -5.42 4.10
CA LEU A 503 -11.82 -4.93 3.37
C LEU A 503 -12.77 -6.07 2.97
N GLY A 504 -12.42 -7.33 3.22
CA GLY A 504 -13.22 -8.50 2.85
C GLY A 504 -13.27 -8.77 1.34
N LEU A 505 -12.29 -8.30 0.58
CA LEU A 505 -12.26 -8.42 -0.88
C LEU A 505 -11.64 -9.75 -1.35
N PRO A 506 -12.12 -10.35 -2.46
CA PRO A 506 -11.44 -11.47 -3.12
C PRO A 506 -10.21 -10.99 -3.90
N TYR A 507 -9.04 -11.53 -3.58
CA TYR A 507 -7.76 -11.12 -4.18
C TYR A 507 -6.83 -12.29 -4.55
N ARG A 508 -5.90 -12.01 -5.46
CA ARG A 508 -4.75 -12.86 -5.76
C ARG A 508 -3.45 -12.05 -5.68
N VAL A 509 -2.35 -12.76 -5.44
CA VAL A 509 -1.00 -12.20 -5.34
C VAL A 509 -0.13 -12.83 -6.42
N LEU A 510 0.58 -12.01 -7.19
CA LEU A 510 1.39 -12.41 -8.34
C LEU A 510 2.86 -12.00 -8.14
N ASP A 511 3.79 -12.91 -8.41
CA ASP A 511 5.22 -12.60 -8.62
C ASP A 511 5.42 -12.19 -10.08
N MET A 512 5.81 -10.94 -10.28
CA MET A 512 5.71 -10.29 -11.59
C MET A 512 6.93 -10.59 -12.45
N PRO A 513 6.73 -10.89 -13.74
CA PRO A 513 7.76 -11.42 -14.60
C PRO A 513 8.74 -10.33 -15.04
N THR A 514 9.86 -10.73 -15.66
CA THR A 514 10.94 -9.81 -16.05
C THR A 514 10.45 -8.63 -16.88
N GLU A 515 9.50 -8.82 -17.79
CA GLU A 515 8.97 -7.72 -18.60
C GLU A 515 8.04 -6.77 -17.82
N GLU A 516 7.61 -7.07 -16.59
CA GLU A 516 6.74 -6.18 -15.77
C GLU A 516 7.38 -5.64 -14.49
N LEU A 517 8.69 -5.86 -14.29
CA LEU A 517 9.46 -5.26 -13.19
C LEU A 517 9.71 -3.74 -13.32
N GLY A 518 9.50 -3.15 -14.50
CA GLY A 518 9.98 -1.81 -14.80
C GLY A 518 11.52 -1.70 -14.78
N ALA A 519 12.05 -0.52 -14.46
CA ALA A 519 13.49 -0.26 -14.49
C ALA A 519 14.20 -0.42 -13.12
N SER A 520 13.52 -0.11 -12.01
CA SER A 520 14.13 -0.07 -10.66
C SER A 520 14.01 -1.37 -9.87
N ALA A 521 12.97 -2.18 -10.08
CA ALA A 521 12.72 -3.38 -9.26
C ALA A 521 13.68 -4.54 -9.60
N TYR A 522 14.14 -5.22 -8.56
CA TYR A 522 14.87 -6.48 -8.54
C TYR A 522 13.90 -7.68 -8.51
N ARG A 523 12.84 -7.58 -7.70
CA ARG A 523 11.66 -8.45 -7.66
C ARG A 523 10.42 -7.61 -7.33
N LYS A 524 9.25 -7.98 -7.85
CA LYS A 524 7.99 -7.22 -7.70
C LYS A 524 6.82 -8.17 -7.45
N TYR A 525 6.01 -7.86 -6.43
CA TYR A 525 4.73 -8.51 -6.21
C TYR A 525 3.59 -7.55 -6.51
N ASP A 526 2.59 -7.98 -7.28
CA ASP A 526 1.34 -7.24 -7.44
C ASP A 526 0.19 -7.99 -6.75
N ILE A 527 -0.76 -7.23 -6.19
CA ILE A 527 -1.99 -7.76 -5.61
C ILE A 527 -3.16 -7.24 -6.42
N GLU A 528 -3.91 -8.16 -6.99
CA GLU A 528 -5.09 -7.89 -7.79
C GLU A 528 -6.36 -8.29 -7.06
N VAL A 529 -7.40 -7.46 -7.14
CA VAL A 529 -8.74 -7.79 -6.65
C VAL A 529 -9.62 -8.19 -7.83
N TRP A 530 -10.50 -9.17 -7.62
CA TRP A 530 -11.52 -9.52 -8.61
C TRP A 530 -12.60 -8.43 -8.68
N MET A 531 -12.82 -7.88 -9.87
CA MET A 531 -13.76 -6.79 -10.13
C MET A 531 -14.91 -7.31 -11.00
N PRO A 532 -16.05 -7.74 -10.40
CA PRO A 532 -17.09 -8.46 -11.13
C PRO A 532 -17.89 -7.62 -12.12
N GLY A 533 -17.94 -6.29 -11.98
CA GLY A 533 -18.53 -5.40 -12.99
C GLY A 533 -17.64 -5.28 -14.23
N ARG A 534 -16.32 -5.33 -14.04
CA ARG A 534 -15.32 -5.45 -15.12
C ARG A 534 -15.15 -6.88 -15.66
N GLY A 535 -15.53 -7.91 -14.91
CA GLY A 535 -15.30 -9.32 -15.26
C GLY A 535 -13.83 -9.70 -15.36
N SER A 536 -12.96 -9.05 -14.58
CA SER A 536 -11.50 -9.22 -14.63
C SER A 536 -10.86 -8.98 -13.27
N TRP A 537 -9.63 -9.48 -13.12
CA TRP A 537 -8.72 -9.06 -12.06
C TRP A 537 -8.21 -7.64 -12.35
N GLY A 538 -7.86 -6.89 -11.29
CA GLY A 538 -7.19 -5.61 -11.44
C GLY A 538 -6.28 -5.28 -10.27
N GLU A 539 -5.03 -4.90 -10.57
CA GLU A 539 -4.03 -4.39 -9.63
C GLU A 539 -4.64 -3.32 -8.71
N VAL A 540 -4.62 -3.53 -7.40
CA VAL A 540 -4.97 -2.51 -6.39
C VAL A 540 -3.76 -2.08 -5.55
N SER A 541 -2.69 -2.87 -5.63
CA SER A 541 -1.51 -2.79 -4.78
C SER A 541 -0.34 -3.49 -5.46
N SER A 542 0.87 -3.04 -5.18
CA SER A 542 2.11 -3.43 -5.86
C SER A 542 3.31 -3.09 -4.96
N ALA A 543 4.27 -4.00 -4.80
CA ALA A 543 5.47 -3.86 -3.97
C ALA A 543 6.72 -4.26 -4.74
N SER A 544 7.86 -3.63 -4.44
CA SER A 544 9.13 -3.92 -5.13
C SER A 544 10.32 -3.79 -4.20
N ASN A 545 11.22 -4.77 -4.28
CA ASN A 545 12.59 -4.60 -3.80
C ASN A 545 13.37 -3.91 -4.90
N CYS A 546 13.94 -2.72 -4.64
CA CYS A 546 14.75 -1.97 -5.61
C CYS A 546 16.25 -2.06 -5.34
N THR A 547 16.68 -2.93 -4.40
CA THR A 547 18.09 -3.13 -3.98
C THR A 547 18.85 -1.80 -3.88
N ASP A 548 20.04 -1.69 -4.47
CA ASP A 548 20.84 -0.46 -4.44
C ASP A 548 20.54 0.51 -5.61
N TYR A 549 19.65 0.15 -6.53
CA TYR A 549 19.40 0.91 -7.77
C TYR A 549 19.04 2.37 -7.51
N GLN A 550 18.11 2.62 -6.59
CA GLN A 550 17.70 3.97 -6.19
C GLN A 550 18.70 4.56 -5.18
N SER A 551 19.23 3.75 -4.25
CA SER A 551 20.15 4.25 -3.21
C SER A 551 21.44 4.84 -3.80
N LEU A 552 21.99 4.20 -4.84
CA LEU A 552 23.06 4.69 -5.71
C LEU A 552 22.74 6.05 -6.35
N ARG A 553 21.51 6.23 -6.87
CA ARG A 553 21.07 7.43 -7.62
C ARG A 553 20.72 8.61 -6.69
N LEU A 554 20.18 8.30 -5.51
CA LEU A 554 19.83 9.25 -4.45
C LEU A 554 21.06 9.70 -3.64
N GLY A 555 22.16 8.93 -3.67
CA GLY A 555 23.40 9.24 -2.95
C GLY A 555 23.42 8.76 -1.50
N LEU A 556 22.63 7.73 -1.17
CA LEU A 556 22.56 7.17 0.18
C LEU A 556 23.88 6.48 0.58
N ARG A 557 24.18 6.48 1.87
CA ARG A 557 25.39 5.86 2.44
C ARG A 557 25.08 5.21 3.78
N LEU A 558 25.85 4.18 4.13
CA LEU A 558 25.90 3.60 5.47
C LEU A 558 27.15 4.12 6.21
N ARG A 559 27.04 4.47 7.49
CA ARG A 559 28.20 4.79 8.34
C ARG A 559 28.91 3.48 8.76
N ARG A 560 30.24 3.45 8.63
CA ARG A 560 31.05 2.34 9.15
C ARG A 560 31.30 2.51 10.65
N SER A 561 31.32 1.40 11.38
CA SER A 561 31.99 1.33 12.68
C SER A 561 33.50 1.15 12.47
N GLY A 562 34.33 1.87 13.22
CA GLY A 562 35.76 1.59 13.40
C GLY A 562 36.75 1.99 12.30
N ALA A 563 36.32 2.39 11.09
CA ALA A 563 37.22 2.81 10.00
C ALA A 563 37.40 4.33 9.95
N LYS A 564 38.64 4.81 9.78
CA LYS A 564 38.96 6.25 9.90
C LYS A 564 38.60 7.08 8.66
N ASP A 565 38.80 6.54 7.46
CA ASP A 565 38.46 7.20 6.20
C ASP A 565 37.85 6.20 5.19
N GLU A 566 36.84 6.68 4.48
CA GLU A 566 36.02 6.07 3.40
C GLU A 566 34.73 5.28 3.78
N PRO A 567 33.54 5.91 3.61
CA PRO A 567 32.27 5.18 3.51
C PRO A 567 32.15 4.51 2.14
N GLN A 568 31.87 3.20 2.13
CA GLN A 568 31.68 2.45 0.88
C GLN A 568 30.25 2.62 0.35
N TYR A 569 30.15 3.01 -0.93
CA TYR A 569 28.88 3.34 -1.58
C TYR A 569 28.30 2.12 -2.31
N PRO A 570 27.00 1.79 -2.15
CA PRO A 570 26.13 2.12 -1.03
C PRO A 570 25.59 0.83 -0.37
N ALA A 571 26.02 0.55 0.86
CA ALA A 571 25.55 -0.62 1.62
C ALA A 571 24.14 -0.45 2.21
N VAL A 572 23.17 0.04 1.43
CA VAL A 572 21.74 0.14 1.80
C VAL A 572 20.83 -0.20 0.61
N HIS A 573 19.78 -0.97 0.88
CA HIS A 573 18.74 -1.32 -0.09
C HIS A 573 17.46 -0.51 0.14
N THR A 574 16.76 -0.14 -0.94
CA THR A 574 15.48 0.58 -0.93
C THR A 574 14.34 -0.29 -1.42
N LEU A 575 13.17 -0.17 -0.79
CA LEU A 575 11.93 -0.84 -1.19
C LEU A 575 10.75 0.13 -1.16
N ASN A 576 9.77 -0.10 -2.03
CA ASN A 576 8.56 0.70 -2.19
C ASN A 576 7.33 -0.20 -2.31
N ALA A 577 6.19 0.21 -1.74
CA ALA A 577 4.97 -0.57 -1.78
C ALA A 577 3.69 0.28 -1.64
N THR A 578 2.77 0.09 -2.59
CA THR A 578 1.40 0.60 -2.56
C THR A 578 0.65 -0.05 -1.40
N ALA A 579 0.42 0.62 -0.27
CA ALA A 579 -0.48 0.08 0.76
C ALA A 579 -1.95 0.14 0.31
N ALA A 580 -2.32 1.19 -0.45
CA ALA A 580 -3.63 1.35 -1.05
C ALA A 580 -3.64 2.34 -2.23
N ALA A 581 -4.14 1.93 -3.40
CA ALA A 581 -4.52 2.82 -4.49
C ALA A 581 -6.03 3.14 -4.39
N ILE A 582 -6.38 4.31 -3.85
CA ILE A 582 -7.71 4.52 -3.25
C ILE A 582 -8.87 4.40 -4.26
N PRO A 583 -8.85 5.01 -5.47
CA PRO A 583 -9.95 4.87 -6.42
C PRO A 583 -10.17 3.43 -6.91
N ARG A 584 -9.11 2.62 -7.03
CA ARG A 584 -9.24 1.20 -7.39
C ARG A 584 -9.84 0.35 -6.25
N LEU A 585 -9.60 0.73 -4.99
CA LEU A 585 -10.30 0.13 -3.85
C LEU A 585 -11.76 0.58 -3.75
N ILE A 586 -12.10 1.81 -4.16
CA ILE A 586 -13.49 2.27 -4.28
C ILE A 586 -14.23 1.41 -5.33
N VAL A 587 -13.64 1.20 -6.52
CA VAL A 587 -14.17 0.26 -7.53
C VAL A 587 -14.36 -1.12 -6.91
N ALA A 588 -13.31 -1.71 -6.34
CA ALA A 588 -13.36 -3.05 -5.77
C ALA A 588 -14.47 -3.24 -4.72
N ILE A 589 -14.65 -2.27 -3.81
CA ILE A 589 -15.69 -2.29 -2.78
C ILE A 589 -17.09 -2.18 -3.39
N LEU A 590 -17.29 -1.25 -4.33
CA LEU A 590 -18.58 -1.08 -5.01
C LEU A 590 -18.96 -2.37 -5.75
N GLU A 591 -18.11 -2.85 -6.67
CA GLU A 591 -18.47 -3.97 -7.54
C GLU A 591 -18.68 -5.28 -6.75
N ASN A 592 -17.95 -5.52 -5.65
CA ASN A 592 -18.12 -6.72 -4.83
C ASN A 592 -19.29 -6.64 -3.84
N HIS A 593 -19.41 -5.54 -3.07
CA HIS A 593 -20.37 -5.44 -1.96
C HIS A 593 -21.73 -4.84 -2.39
N GLY A 594 -21.72 -3.94 -3.37
CA GLY A 594 -22.93 -3.36 -3.99
C GLY A 594 -23.68 -2.37 -3.10
N VAL A 595 -24.99 -2.30 -3.35
CA VAL A 595 -25.94 -1.35 -2.74
C VAL A 595 -27.14 -2.11 -2.17
N GLU A 596 -27.56 -1.79 -0.93
CA GLU A 596 -28.74 -2.37 -0.29
C GLU A 596 -29.75 -1.26 0.04
N SER A 597 -30.96 -1.35 -0.54
CA SER A 597 -32.05 -0.37 -0.31
C SER A 597 -31.64 1.09 -0.53
N GLY A 598 -30.80 1.36 -1.54
CA GLY A 598 -30.27 2.69 -1.84
C GLY A 598 -29.12 3.15 -0.94
N LYS A 599 -28.52 2.24 -0.15
CA LYS A 599 -27.35 2.52 0.71
C LYS A 599 -26.11 1.78 0.21
N LEU A 600 -24.95 2.41 0.32
CA LEU A 600 -23.67 1.73 0.06
C LEU A 600 -23.47 0.58 1.05
N VAL A 601 -22.94 -0.56 0.60
CA VAL A 601 -22.54 -1.68 1.45
C VAL A 601 -21.03 -1.59 1.70
N LEU A 602 -20.63 -1.14 2.90
CA LEU A 602 -19.24 -0.89 3.24
C LEU A 602 -18.70 -1.88 4.30
N PRO A 603 -17.41 -2.27 4.23
CA PRO A 603 -16.75 -3.07 5.27
C PRO A 603 -16.86 -2.42 6.66
N ASP A 604 -17.22 -3.20 7.67
CA ASP A 604 -17.33 -2.71 9.05
C ASP A 604 -16.00 -2.25 9.65
N THR A 605 -14.88 -2.75 9.14
CA THR A 605 -13.51 -2.27 9.41
C THR A 605 -13.28 -0.80 9.05
N LEU A 606 -14.12 -0.18 8.21
CA LEU A 606 -14.04 1.24 7.89
C LEU A 606 -14.76 2.16 8.90
N LYS A 607 -15.59 1.62 9.81
CA LYS A 607 -16.33 2.42 10.81
C LYS A 607 -15.47 3.41 11.62
N PRO A 608 -14.30 3.02 12.17
CA PRO A 608 -13.47 3.94 12.96
C PRO A 608 -12.94 5.14 12.17
N PHE A 609 -13.07 5.10 10.84
CA PHE A 609 -12.59 6.09 9.89
C PHE A 609 -13.73 6.79 9.13
N TRP A 610 -15.00 6.45 9.42
CA TRP A 610 -16.17 7.00 8.73
C TRP A 610 -16.61 8.33 9.35
N LEU A 611 -16.33 9.45 8.66
CA LEU A 611 -16.50 10.80 9.23
C LEU A 611 -17.96 11.18 9.55
N ALA A 612 -18.95 10.55 8.92
CA ALA A 612 -20.37 10.74 9.26
C ALA A 612 -20.85 9.83 10.44
N GLY A 613 -19.98 8.95 10.94
CA GLY A 613 -20.22 8.04 12.07
C GLY A 613 -21.06 6.79 11.74
N ASP A 614 -20.98 5.79 12.61
CA ASP A 614 -21.58 4.44 12.47
C ASP A 614 -23.08 4.39 12.09
N LYS A 615 -23.83 5.48 12.32
CA LYS A 615 -25.28 5.56 12.14
C LYS A 615 -25.72 6.33 10.88
N ASP A 616 -24.79 6.63 9.98
CA ASP A 616 -25.05 7.27 8.69
C ASP A 616 -26.24 6.62 7.95
N PRO A 617 -27.31 7.38 7.59
CA PRO A 617 -28.45 6.83 6.88
C PRO A 617 -28.12 6.33 5.45
N ASN A 618 -27.00 6.73 4.85
CA ASN A 618 -26.62 6.39 3.48
C ASN A 618 -25.77 5.12 3.38
N VAL A 619 -25.33 4.56 4.51
CA VAL A 619 -24.43 3.40 4.60
C VAL A 619 -25.11 2.21 5.27
N SER A 620 -24.69 1.02 4.85
CA SER A 620 -24.97 -0.26 5.48
C SER A 620 -23.66 -1.01 5.70
N TRP A 621 -23.50 -1.65 6.85
CA TRP A 621 -22.22 -2.23 7.27
C TRP A 621 -22.16 -3.74 7.08
N LEU A 622 -21.25 -4.21 6.22
CA LEU A 622 -20.93 -5.62 6.02
C LEU A 622 -19.93 -6.09 7.08
N TYR A 623 -20.27 -7.13 7.84
CA TYR A 623 -19.37 -7.72 8.84
C TYR A 623 -18.29 -8.56 8.16
N THR A 624 -17.04 -8.09 8.21
CA THR A 624 -15.87 -8.75 7.59
C THR A 624 -15.19 -9.79 8.47
N GLY A 625 -15.53 -9.86 9.76
CA GLY A 625 -14.90 -10.77 10.72
C GLY A 625 -13.58 -10.30 11.33
N LYS A 626 -13.07 -9.12 10.94
CA LYS A 626 -11.77 -8.59 11.39
C LYS A 626 -11.82 -7.46 12.44
N LEU A 627 -12.99 -6.86 12.71
CA LEU A 627 -13.17 -6.11 13.95
C LEU A 627 -13.13 -7.08 15.15
N GLU A 628 -12.49 -6.67 16.24
CA GLU A 628 -12.10 -7.56 17.35
C GLU A 628 -13.27 -8.35 17.97
N ALA A 629 -12.94 -9.53 18.50
CA ALA A 629 -13.88 -10.59 18.91
C ALA A 629 -14.76 -10.28 20.15
N GLY A 630 -14.91 -9.02 20.56
CA GLY A 630 -15.53 -8.61 21.82
C GLY A 630 -17.05 -8.32 21.79
N SER A 631 -17.69 -8.18 20.62
CA SER A 631 -18.98 -7.45 20.55
C SER A 631 -20.24 -8.22 20.09
N GLN A 632 -20.17 -9.33 19.32
CA GLN A 632 -21.38 -9.98 18.80
C GLN A 632 -21.45 -11.52 18.94
N SER A 633 -22.67 -11.97 19.23
CA SER A 633 -23.04 -13.34 19.58
C SER A 633 -22.93 -14.31 18.39
N ARG A 634 -22.90 -15.62 18.70
CA ARG A 634 -22.95 -16.69 17.68
C ARG A 634 -24.19 -16.56 16.78
N LEU A 635 -25.32 -16.10 17.33
CA LEU A 635 -26.57 -15.87 16.61
C LEU A 635 -26.43 -14.79 15.53
N GLN A 636 -25.74 -13.68 15.82
CA GLN A 636 -25.56 -12.59 14.85
C GLN A 636 -24.67 -13.01 13.67
N ARG A 637 -23.60 -13.78 13.91
CA ARG A 637 -22.77 -14.38 12.84
C ARG A 637 -23.59 -15.31 11.94
N ALA A 638 -24.40 -16.19 12.52
CA ALA A 638 -25.29 -17.07 11.76
C ALA A 638 -26.33 -16.28 10.95
N LEU A 639 -26.93 -15.23 11.52
CA LEU A 639 -27.89 -14.37 10.82
C LEU A 639 -27.27 -13.63 9.62
N THR A 640 -26.00 -13.23 9.70
CA THR A 640 -25.30 -12.60 8.56
C THR A 640 -25.03 -13.61 7.43
N GLN A 641 -24.62 -14.84 7.74
CA GLN A 641 -24.49 -15.91 6.73
C GLN A 641 -25.84 -16.27 6.11
N VAL A 642 -26.91 -16.35 6.90
CA VAL A 642 -28.27 -16.57 6.36
C VAL A 642 -28.70 -15.41 5.45
N ARG A 643 -28.33 -14.15 5.75
CA ARG A 643 -28.61 -13.01 4.86
C ARG A 643 -27.84 -13.07 3.54
N SER A 644 -26.57 -13.46 3.53
CA SER A 644 -25.81 -13.60 2.27
C SER A 644 -26.34 -14.77 1.41
N ILE A 645 -26.68 -15.90 2.04
CA ILE A 645 -27.32 -17.04 1.36
C ILE A 645 -28.72 -16.66 0.84
N ALA A 646 -29.47 -15.80 1.54
CA ALA A 646 -30.76 -15.29 1.08
C ALA A 646 -30.61 -14.43 -0.18
N ARG A 647 -29.65 -13.48 -0.18
CA ARG A 647 -29.31 -12.68 -1.38
C ARG A 647 -28.86 -13.56 -2.55
N LYS A 648 -27.99 -14.56 -2.32
CA LYS A 648 -27.56 -15.53 -3.36
C LYS A 648 -28.74 -16.35 -3.91
N ASN A 649 -29.77 -16.58 -3.10
CA ASN A 649 -31.03 -17.20 -3.54
C ASN A 649 -32.08 -16.19 -4.04
N GLY A 650 -31.82 -14.88 -4.04
CA GLY A 650 -32.78 -13.87 -4.49
C GLY A 650 -34.07 -13.79 -3.66
N THR A 651 -34.04 -14.22 -2.40
CA THR A 651 -35.19 -14.23 -1.47
C THR A 651 -34.89 -13.43 -0.20
N ASP A 652 -35.91 -13.01 0.55
CA ASP A 652 -35.68 -12.31 1.82
C ASP A 652 -35.36 -13.28 2.97
N ALA A 653 -34.35 -12.92 3.77
CA ALA A 653 -33.83 -13.77 4.85
C ALA A 653 -34.90 -14.31 5.84
N PRO A 654 -35.93 -13.54 6.25
CA PRO A 654 -37.02 -14.08 7.08
C PRO A 654 -37.76 -15.25 6.42
N THR A 655 -38.00 -15.20 5.11
CA THR A 655 -38.70 -16.26 4.38
C THR A 655 -37.79 -17.46 4.09
N MET A 656 -36.48 -17.27 3.95
CA MET A 656 -35.54 -18.40 3.89
C MET A 656 -35.37 -19.10 5.26
N VAL A 657 -35.36 -18.35 6.37
CA VAL A 657 -35.43 -18.95 7.74
C VAL A 657 -36.73 -19.71 7.94
N ALA A 658 -37.87 -19.14 7.55
CA ALA A 658 -39.15 -19.84 7.61
C ALA A 658 -39.16 -21.12 6.75
N SER A 659 -38.55 -21.07 5.56
CA SER A 659 -38.40 -22.24 4.68
C SER A 659 -37.58 -23.34 5.35
N PHE A 660 -36.43 -23.00 5.93
CA PHE A 660 -35.60 -23.96 6.67
C PHE A 660 -36.36 -24.59 7.85
N LEU A 661 -37.09 -23.80 8.65
CA LEU A 661 -37.86 -24.33 9.79
C LEU A 661 -38.99 -25.27 9.33
N ILE A 662 -39.73 -24.90 8.28
CA ILE A 662 -40.80 -25.73 7.70
C ILE A 662 -40.21 -27.04 7.15
N LEU A 663 -39.09 -26.99 6.41
CA LEU A 663 -38.40 -28.17 5.92
C LEU A 663 -37.81 -29.03 7.05
N HIS A 664 -37.31 -28.43 8.13
CA HIS A 664 -36.74 -29.17 9.26
C HIS A 664 -37.81 -30.00 9.99
N GLU A 665 -39.01 -29.44 10.18
CA GLU A 665 -40.15 -30.16 10.76
C GLU A 665 -40.78 -31.16 9.78
N LEU A 666 -40.93 -30.83 8.48
CA LEU A 666 -41.42 -31.78 7.48
C LEU A 666 -40.50 -33.00 7.33
N THR A 667 -39.18 -32.79 7.33
CA THR A 667 -38.18 -33.87 7.34
C THR A 667 -38.11 -34.63 8.68
N ALA A 668 -38.77 -34.15 9.74
CA ALA A 668 -39.02 -34.95 10.95
C ALA A 668 -40.30 -35.78 10.78
N ILE A 669 -41.41 -35.10 10.49
CA ILE A 669 -42.77 -35.64 10.58
C ILE A 669 -43.05 -36.67 9.49
N VAL A 670 -42.69 -36.39 8.22
CA VAL A 670 -42.99 -37.31 7.11
C VAL A 670 -42.23 -38.64 7.25
N PRO A 671 -40.91 -38.66 7.54
CA PRO A 671 -40.21 -39.91 7.82
C PRO A 671 -40.69 -40.61 9.11
N LEU A 672 -41.06 -39.87 10.16
CA LEU A 672 -41.57 -40.46 11.41
C LEU A 672 -42.86 -41.25 11.17
N ILE A 673 -43.80 -40.68 10.41
CA ILE A 673 -45.08 -41.32 10.08
C ILE A 673 -44.86 -42.51 9.14
N MET A 674 -44.02 -42.36 8.10
CA MET A 674 -43.68 -43.46 7.20
C MET A 674 -43.02 -44.63 7.93
N LEU A 675 -41.99 -44.36 8.75
CA LEU A 675 -41.28 -45.39 9.51
C LEU A 675 -42.20 -46.08 10.53
N PHE A 676 -43.13 -45.35 11.17
CA PHE A 676 -44.12 -45.95 12.05
C PHE A 676 -44.97 -47.01 11.33
N TYR A 677 -45.53 -46.68 10.16
CA TYR A 677 -46.35 -47.63 9.38
C TYR A 677 -45.51 -48.76 8.75
N VAL A 678 -44.30 -48.48 8.28
CA VAL A 678 -43.37 -49.49 7.74
C VAL A 678 -42.94 -50.48 8.82
N PHE A 679 -42.58 -50.01 10.02
CA PHE A 679 -42.25 -50.87 11.16
C PHE A 679 -43.48 -51.65 11.68
N GLY A 680 -44.68 -51.09 11.53
CA GLY A 680 -45.95 -51.81 11.69
C GLY A 680 -46.11 -52.97 10.72
N ALA A 681 -46.02 -52.70 9.41
CA ALA A 681 -46.17 -53.69 8.35
C ALA A 681 -45.10 -54.80 8.37
N LEU A 682 -43.87 -54.45 8.79
CA LEU A 682 -42.75 -55.39 8.93
C LEU A 682 -42.72 -56.10 10.31
N GLY A 683 -43.68 -55.85 11.21
CA GLY A 683 -43.74 -56.50 12.52
C GLY A 683 -42.56 -56.19 13.45
N VAL A 684 -41.83 -55.09 13.21
CA VAL A 684 -40.57 -54.76 13.91
C VAL A 684 -40.81 -54.60 15.41
N GLY A 685 -41.82 -53.84 15.82
CA GLY A 685 -42.13 -53.62 17.23
C GLY A 685 -42.53 -54.90 17.97
N THR A 686 -43.27 -55.80 17.32
CA THR A 686 -43.60 -57.12 17.87
C THR A 686 -42.38 -58.04 17.99
N ALA A 687 -41.49 -58.05 17.00
CA ALA A 687 -40.23 -58.82 17.06
C ALA A 687 -39.28 -58.28 18.14
N VAL A 688 -39.16 -56.95 18.25
CA VAL A 688 -38.37 -56.28 19.30
C VAL A 688 -38.95 -56.58 20.69
N LEU A 689 -40.28 -56.62 20.86
CA LEU A 689 -40.89 -57.02 22.13
C LEU A 689 -40.64 -58.48 22.48
N GLN A 690 -40.79 -59.39 21.52
CA GLN A 690 -40.50 -60.81 21.71
C GLN A 690 -39.04 -61.03 22.14
N TRP A 691 -38.11 -60.26 21.57
CA TRP A 691 -36.71 -60.23 21.98
C TRP A 691 -36.47 -59.56 23.35
N LEU A 692 -37.16 -58.46 23.68
CA LEU A 692 -36.94 -57.69 24.91
C LEU A 692 -37.62 -58.31 26.15
N LEU A 693 -38.66 -59.13 25.95
CA LEU A 693 -39.47 -59.77 27.00
C LEU A 693 -39.20 -61.28 27.14
N GLY A 694 -38.81 -61.96 26.06
CA GLY A 694 -38.57 -63.41 26.04
C GLY A 694 -39.85 -64.26 26.04
N PRO A 695 -39.73 -65.59 25.90
CA PRO A 695 -40.83 -66.52 26.14
C PRO A 695 -41.19 -66.55 27.64
N ALA A 696 -42.49 -66.58 27.95
CA ALA A 696 -43.01 -66.30 29.30
C ALA A 696 -42.86 -67.45 30.33
N GLN A 697 -41.85 -68.31 30.20
CA GLN A 697 -41.62 -69.45 31.11
C GLN A 697 -40.36 -69.29 31.99
N ASP A 698 -39.33 -68.60 31.51
CA ASP A 698 -38.05 -68.42 32.24
C ASP A 698 -38.08 -67.15 33.11
N LEU A 699 -39.04 -67.06 34.02
CA LEU A 699 -39.23 -65.93 34.94
C LEU A 699 -39.04 -66.29 36.43
N ALA A 700 -38.36 -67.40 36.69
CA ALA A 700 -37.72 -67.68 37.97
C ALA A 700 -36.18 -67.71 37.76
N GLU A 701 -35.45 -67.13 38.71
CA GLU A 701 -33.98 -67.22 38.85
C GLU A 701 -33.10 -66.63 37.73
N GLU A 702 -33.12 -65.31 37.55
CA GLU A 702 -31.86 -64.59 37.24
C GLU A 702 -31.67 -63.33 38.11
N LYS A 703 -30.97 -63.50 39.24
CA LYS A 703 -30.50 -62.38 40.08
C LYS A 703 -29.11 -61.95 39.62
N GLY A 704 -28.96 -60.76 39.05
CA GLY A 704 -27.64 -60.11 39.06
C GLY A 704 -27.38 -58.95 38.09
N GLN A 705 -27.93 -58.98 36.87
CA GLN A 705 -27.46 -58.07 35.82
C GLN A 705 -28.47 -57.00 35.36
N ASN A 706 -27.92 -55.83 35.05
CA ASN A 706 -28.58 -54.69 34.40
C ASN A 706 -29.79 -54.07 35.15
N LEU A 707 -29.50 -53.44 36.29
CA LEU A 707 -30.38 -52.46 36.97
C LEU A 707 -30.94 -51.37 36.03
N VAL A 708 -30.20 -51.02 34.97
CA VAL A 708 -30.66 -50.10 33.91
C VAL A 708 -31.84 -50.70 33.13
N MET A 709 -31.78 -52.00 32.82
CA MET A 709 -32.79 -52.69 32.01
C MET A 709 -34.12 -52.88 32.77
N SER A 710 -34.06 -53.16 34.08
CA SER A 710 -35.27 -53.21 34.93
C SER A 710 -35.92 -51.84 35.08
N ARG A 711 -35.14 -50.77 35.28
CA ARG A 711 -35.64 -49.38 35.30
C ARG A 711 -36.20 -48.94 33.93
N PHE A 712 -35.60 -49.37 32.83
CA PHE A 712 -36.11 -49.14 31.48
C PHE A 712 -37.43 -49.87 31.22
N ARG A 713 -37.54 -51.17 31.56
CA ARG A 713 -38.79 -51.95 31.48
C ARG A 713 -39.92 -51.32 32.30
N ALA A 714 -39.64 -50.86 33.53
CA ALA A 714 -40.61 -50.17 34.38
C ALA A 714 -41.05 -48.82 33.80
N TRP A 715 -40.10 -48.03 33.26
CA TRP A 715 -40.40 -46.77 32.58
C TRP A 715 -41.23 -46.98 31.31
N ALA A 716 -40.96 -48.04 30.54
CA ALA A 716 -41.67 -48.37 29.31
C ALA A 716 -43.15 -48.67 29.58
N ARG A 717 -43.47 -49.58 30.52
CA ARG A 717 -44.86 -49.85 30.93
C ARG A 717 -45.57 -48.59 31.44
N ALA A 718 -44.92 -47.81 32.31
CA ALA A 718 -45.46 -46.55 32.83
C ALA A 718 -45.58 -45.41 31.79
N LYS A 719 -45.17 -45.64 30.53
CA LYS A 719 -45.45 -44.81 29.35
C LYS A 719 -46.51 -45.43 28.46
N GLU A 720 -46.47 -46.74 28.25
CA GLU A 720 -47.48 -47.52 27.54
C GLU A 720 -48.87 -47.35 28.16
N GLU A 721 -49.02 -47.47 29.49
CA GLU A 721 -50.26 -47.22 30.24
C GLU A 721 -50.82 -45.79 30.08
N ARG A 722 -49.98 -44.81 29.71
CA ARG A 722 -50.40 -43.43 29.42
C ARG A 722 -50.74 -43.26 27.94
N PHE A 723 -50.07 -43.99 27.07
CA PHE A 723 -50.35 -44.01 25.64
C PHE A 723 -51.69 -44.71 25.36
N GLU A 724 -51.95 -45.86 25.98
CA GLU A 724 -53.25 -46.54 25.96
C GLU A 724 -54.38 -45.61 26.42
N ARG A 725 -54.20 -44.96 27.58
CA ARG A 725 -55.18 -43.98 28.09
C ARG A 725 -55.33 -42.77 27.17
N TYR A 726 -54.29 -42.33 26.47
CA TYR A 726 -54.42 -41.27 25.47
C TYR A 726 -55.23 -41.74 24.24
N CYS A 727 -54.99 -42.96 23.77
CA CYS A 727 -55.71 -43.57 22.63
C CYS A 727 -57.19 -43.78 22.93
N ARG A 728 -57.54 -44.41 24.06
CA ARG A 728 -58.92 -44.60 24.55
C ARG A 728 -59.68 -43.27 24.68
N LYS A 729 -59.05 -42.25 25.29
CA LYS A 729 -59.65 -40.90 25.44
C LYS A 729 -59.87 -40.15 24.11
N LYS A 730 -59.31 -40.64 22.99
CA LYS A 730 -59.37 -39.98 21.68
C LYS A 730 -60.00 -40.82 20.56
N GLY A 731 -60.26 -42.11 20.77
CA GLY A 731 -60.73 -43.01 19.73
C GLY A 731 -59.67 -43.29 18.65
N TYR A 732 -58.40 -43.44 19.05
CA TYR A 732 -57.27 -43.65 18.13
C TYR A 732 -56.68 -45.06 18.24
N LEU A 733 -56.10 -45.54 17.12
CA LEU A 733 -55.48 -46.89 17.00
C LEU A 733 -56.45 -48.05 17.33
N GLY A 734 -57.71 -47.94 16.91
CA GLY A 734 -58.71 -49.01 17.02
C GLY A 734 -59.49 -49.05 18.34
N PHE A 735 -59.22 -48.14 19.27
CA PHE A 735 -60.01 -47.99 20.50
C PHE A 735 -61.27 -47.17 20.24
N GLU A 736 -62.38 -47.54 20.89
CA GLU A 736 -63.54 -46.65 21.02
C GLU A 736 -63.24 -45.49 21.97
N LYS A 737 -64.03 -44.41 21.89
CA LYS A 737 -63.81 -43.20 22.67
C LYS A 737 -64.43 -43.33 24.06
N GLU A 738 -63.61 -43.72 25.04
CA GLU A 738 -64.00 -43.82 26.45
C GLU A 738 -63.94 -42.45 27.17
N ASP A 739 -64.82 -42.24 28.14
CA ASP A 739 -64.80 -41.07 29.02
C ASP A 739 -64.03 -41.37 30.32
N VAL A 740 -63.55 -40.34 31.01
CA VAL A 740 -62.49 -40.47 32.03
C VAL A 740 -62.89 -41.38 33.20
N GLU A 741 -64.18 -41.39 33.59
CA GLU A 741 -64.68 -42.15 34.73
C GLU A 741 -64.72 -43.67 34.48
N THR A 742 -64.94 -44.12 33.23
CA THR A 742 -64.88 -45.56 32.90
C THR A 742 -63.45 -46.07 32.74
N MET A 743 -62.51 -45.17 32.44
CA MET A 743 -61.10 -45.48 32.25
C MET A 743 -60.32 -45.71 33.56
N ASP A 744 -60.67 -45.03 34.65
CA ASP A 744 -60.04 -45.27 35.96
C ASP A 744 -60.68 -46.46 36.71
N ALA A 745 -61.82 -46.98 36.24
CA ALA A 745 -62.46 -48.21 36.74
C ALA A 745 -61.90 -49.51 36.13
N THR A 746 -61.22 -49.44 34.98
CA THR A 746 -60.78 -50.62 34.21
C THR A 746 -59.38 -51.11 34.64
N LYS A 747 -59.33 -52.25 35.35
CA LYS A 747 -58.09 -52.84 35.90
C LYS A 747 -57.17 -53.56 34.89
N ASP A 748 -57.51 -53.56 33.60
CA ASP A 748 -56.83 -54.33 32.55
C ASP A 748 -56.01 -53.49 31.54
N VAL A 749 -55.79 -52.20 31.83
CA VAL A 749 -54.83 -51.35 31.09
C VAL A 749 -53.43 -51.97 31.11
N GLY A 750 -52.76 -52.04 29.95
CA GLY A 750 -51.40 -52.60 29.81
C GLY A 750 -51.31 -54.10 29.53
N LYS A 751 -52.41 -54.78 29.14
CA LYS A 751 -52.40 -56.20 28.73
C LYS A 751 -52.44 -56.45 27.22
N ALA A 752 -52.54 -55.39 26.40
CA ALA A 752 -52.75 -55.51 24.95
C ALA A 752 -51.44 -55.56 24.14
N ASN A 753 -50.95 -56.76 23.80
CA ASN A 753 -49.70 -56.94 23.03
C ASN A 753 -49.62 -56.15 21.69
N GLN A 754 -50.75 -55.82 21.07
CA GLN A 754 -50.80 -54.98 19.85
C GLN A 754 -50.47 -53.50 20.11
N LEU A 755 -50.85 -52.97 21.29
CA LEU A 755 -50.50 -51.61 21.71
C LEU A 755 -49.00 -51.49 21.99
N ALA A 756 -48.44 -52.49 22.70
CA ALA A 756 -47.01 -52.59 22.94
C ALA A 756 -46.22 -52.49 21.61
N GLY A 757 -46.57 -53.31 20.62
CA GLY A 757 -45.90 -53.32 19.31
C GLY A 757 -45.99 -51.97 18.60
N SER A 758 -47.16 -51.34 18.63
CA SER A 758 -47.40 -50.00 18.05
C SER A 758 -46.57 -48.92 18.77
N PHE A 759 -46.48 -48.97 20.09
CA PHE A 759 -45.66 -48.03 20.88
C PHE A 759 -44.17 -48.21 20.58
N VAL A 760 -43.67 -49.44 20.47
CA VAL A 760 -42.27 -49.71 20.12
C VAL A 760 -41.94 -49.28 18.69
N ASN A 761 -42.85 -49.46 17.72
CA ASN A 761 -42.71 -48.92 16.36
C ASN A 761 -42.54 -47.39 16.36
N MET A 762 -43.36 -46.68 17.14
CA MET A 762 -43.27 -45.22 17.28
C MET A 762 -41.94 -44.78 17.92
N VAL A 763 -41.48 -45.48 18.95
CA VAL A 763 -40.19 -45.19 19.62
C VAL A 763 -39.01 -45.47 18.69
N ALA A 764 -39.00 -46.59 17.96
CA ALA A 764 -37.97 -46.93 16.99
C ALA A 764 -37.89 -45.90 15.85
N ALA A 765 -39.05 -45.52 15.29
CA ALA A 765 -39.13 -44.49 14.25
C ALA A 765 -38.62 -43.13 14.75
N TYR A 766 -38.95 -42.74 15.99
CA TYR A 766 -38.45 -41.51 16.62
C TYR A 766 -36.93 -41.53 16.80
N ILE A 767 -36.36 -42.64 17.29
CA ILE A 767 -34.91 -42.80 17.47
C ILE A 767 -34.18 -42.68 16.13
N LEU A 768 -34.69 -43.30 15.06
CA LEU A 768 -34.08 -43.23 13.72
C LEU A 768 -34.16 -41.81 13.13
N VAL A 769 -35.29 -41.12 13.27
CA VAL A 769 -35.46 -39.71 12.84
C VAL A 769 -34.61 -38.73 13.67
N LYS A 770 -34.23 -39.10 14.89
CA LYS A 770 -33.24 -38.39 15.72
C LYS A 770 -31.80 -38.68 15.30
N ALA A 771 -31.46 -39.93 14.98
CA ALA A 771 -30.13 -40.30 14.47
C ALA A 771 -29.81 -39.56 13.15
N LEU A 772 -30.81 -39.38 12.28
CA LEU A 772 -30.70 -38.68 11.01
C LEU A 772 -30.69 -37.14 11.11
N ILE A 773 -30.59 -36.54 12.30
CA ILE A 773 -30.56 -35.06 12.47
C ILE A 773 -29.54 -34.35 11.56
N PRO A 774 -28.26 -34.79 11.44
CA PRO A 774 -27.28 -34.08 10.60
C PRO A 774 -27.69 -34.08 9.12
N VAL A 775 -28.15 -35.22 8.61
CA VAL A 775 -28.63 -35.39 7.22
C VAL A 775 -29.88 -34.53 6.98
N ARG A 776 -30.83 -34.53 7.92
CA ARG A 776 -32.04 -33.71 7.86
C ARG A 776 -31.74 -32.21 7.87
N ILE A 777 -30.76 -31.75 8.66
CA ILE A 777 -30.32 -30.35 8.64
C ILE A 777 -29.70 -30.02 7.27
N GLY A 778 -28.78 -30.84 6.76
CA GLY A 778 -28.16 -30.64 5.44
C GLY A 778 -29.19 -30.54 4.31
N ALA A 779 -30.14 -31.49 4.25
CA ALA A 779 -31.23 -31.48 3.28
C ALA A 779 -32.14 -30.24 3.42
N SER A 780 -32.48 -29.84 4.65
CA SER A 780 -33.30 -28.66 4.92
C SER A 780 -32.61 -27.35 4.50
N VAL A 781 -31.29 -27.24 4.69
CA VAL A 781 -30.50 -26.08 4.21
C VAL A 781 -30.46 -26.06 2.68
N ALA A 782 -30.17 -27.19 2.04
CA ALA A 782 -30.08 -27.29 0.58
C ALA A 782 -31.41 -26.94 -0.13
N TRP A 783 -32.55 -27.34 0.45
CA TRP A 783 -33.87 -27.12 -0.15
C TRP A 783 -34.54 -25.80 0.28
N ALA A 784 -34.03 -25.08 1.29
CA ALA A 784 -34.63 -23.84 1.77
C ALA A 784 -34.69 -22.73 0.70
N GLY A 785 -33.65 -22.60 -0.14
CA GLY A 785 -33.63 -21.65 -1.25
C GLY A 785 -34.72 -21.91 -2.29
N PRO A 786 -34.76 -23.09 -2.92
CA PRO A 786 -35.83 -23.50 -3.84
C PRO A 786 -37.24 -23.40 -3.24
N PHE A 787 -37.44 -23.88 -2.00
CA PHE A 787 -38.76 -23.84 -1.34
C PHE A 787 -39.24 -22.39 -1.06
N SER A 788 -38.33 -21.50 -0.66
CA SER A 788 -38.61 -20.08 -0.45
C SER A 788 -39.17 -19.43 -1.72
N ARG A 789 -38.51 -19.66 -2.86
CA ARG A 789 -38.91 -19.15 -4.19
C ARG A 789 -40.24 -19.73 -4.66
N SER A 790 -40.35 -21.06 -4.67
CA SER A 790 -41.46 -21.75 -5.35
C SER A 790 -42.74 -21.84 -4.53
N VAL A 791 -42.67 -21.73 -3.19
CA VAL A 791 -43.83 -21.93 -2.31
C VAL A 791 -44.15 -20.67 -1.51
N LEU A 792 -43.21 -20.16 -0.71
CA LEU A 792 -43.54 -19.13 0.28
C LEU A 792 -43.71 -17.73 -0.33
N GLU A 793 -42.90 -17.33 -1.31
CA GLU A 793 -43.04 -16.01 -1.94
C GLU A 793 -44.36 -15.84 -2.75
N PRO A 794 -44.82 -16.83 -3.55
CA PRO A 794 -46.15 -16.80 -4.16
C PRO A 794 -47.28 -16.67 -3.12
N LEU A 795 -47.23 -17.44 -2.03
CA LEU A 795 -48.19 -17.37 -0.92
C LEU A 795 -48.21 -15.99 -0.25
N LYS A 796 -47.03 -15.43 0.03
CA LYS A 796 -46.83 -14.07 0.57
C LYS A 796 -47.39 -13.01 -0.38
N GLY A 797 -47.22 -13.20 -1.69
CA GLY A 797 -47.79 -12.37 -2.76
C GLY A 797 -49.31 -12.50 -2.93
N MET A 798 -49.90 -13.65 -2.57
CA MET A 798 -51.36 -13.84 -2.51
C MET A 798 -51.95 -13.21 -1.25
N MET A 799 -51.38 -13.46 -0.06
CA MET A 799 -51.85 -12.88 1.20
C MET A 799 -51.82 -11.35 1.18
N ARG A 800 -50.76 -10.72 0.64
CA ARG A 800 -50.71 -9.26 0.46
C ARG A 800 -51.80 -8.71 -0.47
N ARG A 801 -52.25 -9.50 -1.46
CA ARG A 801 -53.38 -9.14 -2.35
C ARG A 801 -54.75 -9.35 -1.67
N ALA A 802 -54.88 -10.34 -0.79
CA ALA A 802 -56.08 -10.54 0.01
C ALA A 802 -56.27 -9.43 1.06
N VAL A 803 -55.22 -9.08 1.80
CA VAL A 803 -55.27 -7.99 2.81
C VAL A 803 -55.62 -6.63 2.19
N ARG A 804 -55.13 -6.34 0.97
CA ARG A 804 -55.50 -5.13 0.20
C ARG A 804 -56.94 -5.14 -0.35
N ARG A 805 -57.71 -6.23 -0.19
CA ARG A 805 -59.11 -6.34 -0.62
C ARG A 805 -60.13 -6.29 0.52
N ALA A 806 -59.70 -6.11 1.77
CA ALA A 806 -60.61 -5.86 2.88
C ALA A 806 -61.22 -4.44 2.77
N PRO A 807 -62.55 -4.28 2.63
CA PRO A 807 -63.16 -2.95 2.52
C PRO A 807 -63.16 -2.25 3.89
N SER A 808 -62.70 -1.00 3.92
CA SER A 808 -62.87 -0.12 5.07
C SER A 808 -64.36 0.17 5.27
N LYS A 809 -64.93 -0.24 6.41
CA LYS A 809 -66.28 0.21 6.81
C LYS A 809 -66.27 1.73 6.95
N ALA A 810 -67.29 2.37 6.39
CA ALA A 810 -67.43 3.82 6.44
C ALA A 810 -67.74 4.32 7.87
N THR A 811 -67.19 5.48 8.21
CA THR A 811 -67.71 6.38 9.24
C THR A 811 -68.20 7.64 8.54
N VAL A 812 -69.40 8.09 8.87
CA VAL A 812 -70.10 9.18 8.19
C VAL A 812 -69.99 10.47 8.99
N SER A 813 -69.56 11.54 8.31
CA SER A 813 -69.88 12.95 8.60
C SER A 813 -69.64 13.77 7.34
#